data_AF-A0A8H4JD46-F1
#
_entry.id   AF-A0A8H4JD46-F1
#
_cell.length_a   1.000
_cell.length_b   1.000
_cell.length_c   1.000
_cell.angle_alpha   90.00
_cell.angle_beta   90.00
_cell.angle_gamma   90.00
#
_symmetry.space_group_name_H-M   'P 1'
#
loop_
_entity.id
_entity.type
_entity.pdbx_description
1 polymer ?
#
loop_
_entity_poly.entity_id
_entity_poly.type
_entity_poly.pdbx_seq_one_letter_code
_entity_poly.pdbx_strand_id
1 'polypeptide(L)'
;MSFQPYSAQDNDEESPSRLNGVHSDEPRPEKRKRTSKDDPQGPSCSLCRRRKAKCSRDQPCGTCIKLGAECIYDQEKSKPGMRAGAIETLTQRLTYLLVATLENMFIGQGVLWQQIWNSIKQPNTQQYGQTPDSHPEISIQQMASDVRRHLTELPLSEIGQQVDSVVEGLQPGNTFDGTNKHRPKNTPSLQHQVNLGDLPPDDLVDSMNAPELRAQYSTCCRQTVILASMESFSVENLQAMTICAFDIIGSGRGPSAWSIVGSMSRTVEQLRLSTEEEETQSHQSRSKALIERVAFLPPASTWAEVEERRRIFWNVFLMDRFCSICTGWNLSLTSADVTRRLPCEGAIWETGEPSQTPTPYFGISTRSHDREKDYLPATRDTEDGQASLGGFAFCIEATESLSLVTSFFLQYRVDFKEVHEVQRWLMRFKQLDLRLVQWKFFLPEKWRKACQFNNDGNLDPNLVLAHIAHNTAVVLLHQGLAYPPAEWQSLPVRLPSASSAETCQVAADEVATIAEQFLGHSHVLISPQFSFCLFVCGKMLLTHAAYYQSALTSSFDSVISSLEEISRRWNGEQPPARANLASKFCSRLKKARIEGSGSVDIREAFSERQDAIPSSRNADVSFRNTGLQRMSTSNEVTVPGALDGEIGINGTQTESPESISLAFPPLPLSFQMGSATHDSIFASQAKSGNDMGEVIGTDMNMAGNCLDFYDLSEQTFLPAERVTATASLVNDVFWLDAFAPAIQELMKLSGTPGLSLSVATKNQPVYHANYGFRDLQNRLPVTEETIFPVCSLAKGLSAAAMGILVDQGIASWEMLVKDATPSFHPNDRYLYNNTTLADIYNHRSGMSSCGNLVSGCEGNILIGKYDCMRVVNHQTLVPAHLGSFAYDSTAYDACDESFKSLSGTSLNDFLQQQVFAEVGLRRTFMKPPPSDTDNVTESHNALDDGTPWCIPGPKLGQDGIGCGSGGLRSCAADLIELYTCFLQSFNHERQRGQTSTPGSPLKQVSKIMSPHVSMLSTERGEVSYGLGWVRVQLPNTLGHIGLNSRLMPQAMPVIGKGVDEELILYHQGTLTGAIASVILIPRTESVVLVMSNSLSLTDVPDWVSQMVLEEIMDVPIKDRTDFIAYAKTSIAINLGWYDRVVQGLTQGQPRTIKPHRPLESYKGRYVDENRVFSVVVTAKEGVLFWAFQGLDSERYKLTHYDGDTFTWLQPRNDLSRRGRWVLGNDNDPSFWKIEFGVDEHGSVNKLLWRHDPSLDPIVYSR
;
A
#
# COMPACT_ATOMS: atom_id res chain seq x y z
N MET A 1 -10.88 -70.79 3.01
CA MET A 1 -9.72 -70.87 3.92
C MET A 1 -9.70 -69.57 4.71
N SER A 2 -10.38 -69.47 5.86
CA SER A 2 -9.99 -69.88 7.23
C SER A 2 -8.91 -68.96 7.82
N PHE A 3 -9.04 -68.29 8.96
CA PHE A 3 -10.11 -68.10 9.96
C PHE A 3 -9.68 -66.89 10.85
N GLN A 4 -10.63 -66.01 11.23
CA GLN A 4 -10.50 -64.99 12.30
C GLN A 4 -11.18 -65.47 13.59
N PRO A 5 -10.89 -64.83 14.74
CA PRO A 5 -11.96 -64.24 15.58
C PRO A 5 -11.54 -62.87 16.16
N TYR A 6 -12.38 -61.83 16.32
CA TYR A 6 -13.65 -61.57 17.04
C TYR A 6 -13.52 -61.05 18.49
N SER A 7 -14.18 -59.88 18.70
CA SER A 7 -14.96 -59.38 19.86
C SER A 7 -14.36 -58.76 21.15
N ALA A 8 -14.86 -57.54 21.42
CA ALA A 8 -15.68 -57.07 22.57
C ALA A 8 -15.04 -56.58 23.89
N GLN A 9 -15.21 -55.26 24.12
CA GLN A 9 -16.06 -54.57 25.13
C GLN A 9 -16.00 -54.90 26.64
N ASP A 10 -16.11 -53.78 27.38
CA ASP A 10 -16.74 -53.54 28.71
C ASP A 10 -15.91 -53.56 30.01
N ASN A 11 -15.64 -52.34 30.50
CA ASN A 11 -16.24 -51.67 31.67
C ASN A 11 -16.20 -52.26 33.10
N ASP A 12 -15.82 -51.33 34.00
CA ASP A 12 -16.42 -50.97 35.29
C ASP A 12 -16.08 -51.72 36.60
N GLU A 13 -15.45 -50.92 37.48
CA GLU A 13 -15.93 -50.52 38.82
C GLU A 13 -15.70 -51.36 40.11
N GLU A 14 -15.39 -50.55 41.14
CA GLU A 14 -15.75 -50.65 42.57
C GLU A 14 -15.02 -51.59 43.55
N SER A 15 -14.06 -51.00 44.30
CA SER A 15 -14.06 -50.66 45.76
C SER A 15 -14.56 -51.69 46.84
N PRO A 16 -14.46 -51.48 48.18
CA PRO A 16 -13.55 -50.71 49.06
C PRO A 16 -13.13 -51.44 50.39
N SER A 17 -12.31 -50.72 51.20
CA SER A 17 -12.26 -50.67 52.69
C SER A 17 -11.37 -51.72 53.43
N ARG A 18 -10.64 -51.41 54.53
CA ARG A 18 -11.03 -50.67 55.75
C ARG A 18 -9.83 -50.45 56.73
N LEU A 19 -9.96 -49.42 57.61
CA LEU A 19 -9.50 -49.28 59.02
C LEU A 19 -8.33 -48.30 59.41
N ASN A 20 -8.77 -47.13 59.92
CA ASN A 20 -8.46 -46.39 61.18
C ASN A 20 -7.04 -46.23 61.76
N GLY A 21 -6.69 -44.97 62.15
CA GLY A 21 -6.02 -44.68 63.45
C GLY A 21 -4.91 -43.61 63.54
N VAL A 22 -5.32 -42.34 63.69
CA VAL A 22 -4.78 -41.13 64.38
C VAL A 22 -3.46 -41.15 65.24
N HIS A 23 -2.71 -40.02 65.14
CA HIS A 23 -1.81 -39.26 66.08
C HIS A 23 -0.24 -39.39 66.10
N SER A 24 0.40 -38.28 65.66
CA SER A 24 1.45 -37.40 66.25
C SER A 24 2.91 -37.81 66.60
N ASP A 25 3.80 -36.85 66.27
CA ASP A 25 5.07 -36.41 66.87
C ASP A 25 6.46 -36.97 66.45
N GLU A 26 7.34 -36.01 66.11
CA GLU A 26 8.81 -36.01 66.04
C GLU A 26 9.49 -36.52 67.34
N PRO A 27 10.82 -36.87 67.43
CA PRO A 27 11.98 -36.16 66.84
C PRO A 27 13.24 -36.99 66.39
N ARG A 28 14.24 -36.27 65.84
CA ARG A 28 15.68 -36.60 65.48
C ARG A 28 16.44 -37.57 66.43
N PRO A 29 17.62 -38.23 66.10
CA PRO A 29 18.82 -37.63 65.44
C PRO A 29 19.88 -38.54 64.69
N GLU A 30 20.81 -37.84 63.98
CA GLU A 30 22.28 -38.00 63.78
C GLU A 30 23.05 -39.29 63.30
N LYS A 31 23.82 -39.07 62.20
CA LYS A 31 25.31 -39.23 61.97
C LYS A 31 26.01 -40.53 61.48
N ARG A 32 26.97 -40.24 60.56
CA ARG A 32 28.31 -40.83 60.24
C ARG A 32 28.40 -41.99 59.22
N LYS A 33 29.47 -42.23 58.43
CA LYS A 33 30.64 -41.51 57.81
C LYS A 33 31.54 -42.61 57.17
N ARG A 34 32.43 -42.22 56.21
CA ARG A 34 33.67 -42.88 55.68
C ARG A 34 33.54 -43.61 54.32
N THR A 35 34.28 -43.35 53.22
CA THR A 35 35.69 -42.95 52.84
C THR A 35 36.71 -44.10 52.71
N SER A 36 37.33 -44.24 51.51
CA SER A 36 38.79 -44.45 51.20
C SER A 36 38.95 -44.91 49.72
N LYS A 37 39.65 -44.23 48.79
CA LYS A 37 41.10 -44.03 48.52
C LYS A 37 41.75 -45.04 47.54
N ASP A 38 42.43 -44.48 46.53
CA ASP A 38 43.71 -44.84 45.87
C ASP A 38 43.91 -46.24 45.20
N ASP A 39 44.04 -46.28 43.86
CA ASP A 39 44.63 -47.39 43.07
C ASP A 39 46.02 -46.96 42.52
N PRO A 40 47.13 -47.70 42.73
CA PRO A 40 48.49 -47.20 42.55
C PRO A 40 49.14 -47.42 41.17
N GLN A 41 48.44 -47.92 40.15
CA GLN A 41 49.06 -48.19 38.83
C GLN A 41 48.63 -47.17 37.76
N GLY A 42 49.60 -46.45 37.20
CA GLY A 42 49.39 -45.37 36.23
C GLY A 42 48.62 -45.75 34.94
N PRO A 43 48.31 -44.76 34.08
CA PRO A 43 47.39 -44.93 32.97
C PRO A 43 47.98 -45.78 31.83
N SER A 44 47.16 -46.50 31.05
CA SER A 44 47.61 -47.28 29.88
C SER A 44 48.26 -46.39 28.81
N CYS A 45 49.29 -46.89 28.11
CA CYS A 45 49.97 -46.16 27.02
C CYS A 45 49.00 -45.73 25.90
N SER A 46 49.36 -44.70 25.15
CA SER A 46 48.52 -44.09 24.12
C SER A 46 48.09 -45.11 23.04
N LEU A 47 49.01 -45.96 22.58
CA LEU A 47 48.74 -47.00 21.58
C LEU A 47 47.73 -48.04 22.09
N CYS A 48 47.91 -48.57 23.31
CA CYS A 48 46.97 -49.54 23.89
C CYS A 48 45.61 -48.91 24.18
N ARG A 49 45.58 -47.63 24.57
CA ARG A 49 44.34 -46.89 24.81
C ARG A 49 43.56 -46.67 23.51
N ARG A 50 44.24 -46.25 22.44
CA ARG A 50 43.64 -46.03 21.11
C ARG A 50 43.14 -47.34 20.48
N ARG A 51 43.82 -48.47 20.73
CA ARG A 51 43.43 -49.80 20.23
C ARG A 51 42.54 -50.61 21.19
N LYS A 52 42.18 -50.06 22.36
CA LYS A 52 41.43 -50.76 23.43
C LYS A 52 42.04 -52.13 23.82
N ALA A 53 43.36 -52.27 23.74
CA ALA A 53 44.08 -53.50 24.08
C ALA A 53 44.56 -53.48 25.55
N LYS A 54 44.73 -54.66 26.16
CA LYS A 54 45.22 -54.78 27.54
C LYS A 54 46.71 -54.38 27.59
N CYS A 55 47.03 -53.36 28.39
CA CYS A 55 48.39 -52.83 28.54
C CYS A 55 49.05 -53.45 29.77
N SER A 56 50.27 -53.99 29.64
CA SER A 56 51.02 -54.53 30.77
C SER A 56 51.60 -53.43 31.68
N ARG A 57 51.64 -52.18 31.21
CA ARG A 57 52.12 -50.99 31.92
C ARG A 57 53.62 -50.91 32.21
N ASP A 58 54.40 -51.86 31.71
CA ASP A 58 55.87 -51.75 31.65
C ASP A 58 56.30 -50.78 30.54
N GLN A 59 57.53 -50.27 30.58
CA GLN A 59 58.08 -49.40 29.53
C GLN A 59 59.28 -50.07 28.83
N PRO A 60 59.14 -50.46 27.54
CA PRO A 60 57.92 -50.52 26.73
C PRO A 60 56.99 -51.68 27.15
N CYS A 61 55.67 -51.52 27.00
CA CYS A 61 54.71 -52.53 27.49
C CYS A 61 54.72 -53.78 26.59
N GLY A 62 54.42 -54.95 27.15
CA GLY A 62 54.51 -56.23 26.45
C GLY A 62 53.67 -56.33 25.17
N THR A 63 52.54 -55.62 25.13
CA THR A 63 51.69 -55.52 23.93
C THR A 63 52.35 -54.67 22.83
N CYS A 64 53.04 -53.59 23.19
CA CYS A 64 53.79 -52.76 22.24
C CYS A 64 55.04 -53.48 21.73
N ILE A 65 55.74 -54.25 22.59
CA ILE A 65 56.89 -55.08 22.21
C ILE A 65 56.46 -56.13 21.18
N LYS A 66 55.37 -56.87 21.43
CA LYS A 66 54.85 -57.88 20.49
C LYS A 66 54.42 -57.29 19.14
N LEU A 67 54.01 -56.02 19.12
CA LEU A 67 53.53 -55.34 17.93
C LEU A 67 54.63 -54.58 17.18
N GLY A 68 55.88 -54.60 17.67
CA GLY A 68 56.99 -53.84 17.07
C GLY A 68 56.73 -52.33 17.03
N ALA A 69 55.94 -51.80 17.98
CA ALA A 69 55.48 -50.41 17.98
C ALA A 69 56.00 -49.65 19.21
N GLU A 70 56.27 -48.36 19.03
CA GLU A 70 56.78 -47.48 20.08
C GLU A 70 55.73 -47.26 21.20
N CYS A 71 56.20 -47.28 22.46
CA CYS A 71 55.33 -47.26 23.64
C CYS A 71 55.41 -45.92 24.38
N ILE A 72 54.45 -45.03 24.14
CA ILE A 72 54.44 -43.64 24.63
C ILE A 72 53.31 -43.44 25.65
N TYR A 73 53.61 -42.72 26.74
CA TYR A 73 52.67 -42.35 27.81
C TYR A 73 52.60 -40.82 27.89
N ASP A 74 51.49 -40.23 27.46
CA ASP A 74 51.29 -38.77 27.49
C ASP A 74 50.99 -38.28 28.92
N GLN A 75 51.66 -37.20 29.35
CA GLN A 75 51.52 -36.63 30.70
C GLN A 75 50.53 -35.44 30.81
N GLU A 76 49.90 -34.99 29.73
CA GLU A 76 48.97 -33.87 29.77
C GLU A 76 47.50 -34.32 29.80
N LYS A 77 46.76 -33.90 30.84
CA LYS A 77 45.30 -34.00 30.88
C LYS A 77 44.71 -32.93 29.97
N SER A 78 44.09 -33.31 28.86
CA SER A 78 43.20 -32.42 28.11
C SER A 78 42.05 -31.96 29.03
N LYS A 79 41.85 -30.65 29.18
CA LYS A 79 40.66 -30.10 29.88
C LYS A 79 39.38 -30.66 29.23
N PRO A 80 38.38 -31.11 30.00
CA PRO A 80 37.07 -31.44 29.46
C PRO A 80 36.40 -30.15 28.97
N GLY A 81 35.84 -30.16 27.76
CA GLY A 81 34.96 -29.09 27.29
C GLY A 81 33.73 -28.94 28.20
N MET A 82 33.13 -27.74 28.17
CA MET A 82 31.87 -27.46 28.86
C MET A 82 30.79 -28.48 28.45
N ARG A 83 29.98 -28.92 29.42
CA ARG A 83 28.80 -29.75 29.12
C ARG A 83 27.85 -28.96 28.23
N ALA A 84 27.33 -29.63 27.21
CA ALA A 84 26.44 -29.12 26.15
C ALA A 84 25.09 -28.51 26.62
N GLY A 85 24.93 -28.18 27.90
CA GLY A 85 23.77 -27.44 28.41
C GLY A 85 24.13 -26.18 29.21
N ALA A 86 25.40 -25.95 29.54
CA ALA A 86 25.80 -24.76 30.30
C ALA A 86 25.84 -23.50 29.43
N ILE A 87 26.22 -23.63 28.15
CA ILE A 87 26.17 -22.55 27.15
C ILE A 87 24.71 -22.22 26.82
N GLU A 88 23.85 -23.21 26.59
CA GLU A 88 22.40 -22.97 26.39
C GLU A 88 21.75 -22.26 27.58
N THR A 89 22.08 -22.65 28.82
CA THR A 89 21.54 -21.99 30.03
C THR A 89 22.09 -20.57 30.21
N LEU A 90 23.34 -20.30 29.77
CA LEU A 90 23.96 -18.98 29.80
C LEU A 90 23.45 -18.07 28.68
N THR A 91 23.28 -18.58 27.46
CA THR A 91 22.67 -17.88 26.32
C THR A 91 21.22 -17.54 26.61
N GLN A 92 20.42 -18.49 27.14
CA GLN A 92 19.06 -18.22 27.58
C GLN A 92 18.97 -17.13 28.66
N ARG A 93 19.92 -17.09 29.61
CA ARG A 93 19.99 -16.04 30.63
C ARG A 93 20.48 -14.69 30.09
N LEU A 94 21.39 -14.69 29.10
CA LEU A 94 21.89 -13.48 28.45
C LEU A 94 20.81 -12.83 27.57
N THR A 95 20.10 -13.64 26.77
CA THR A 95 18.89 -13.29 26.01
C THR A 95 17.81 -12.74 26.93
N TYR A 96 17.51 -13.41 28.04
CA TYR A 96 16.51 -12.95 29.01
C TYR A 96 16.87 -11.58 29.59
N LEU A 97 18.14 -11.34 29.97
CA LEU A 97 18.61 -10.06 30.50
C LEU A 97 18.66 -8.94 29.45
N LEU A 98 19.05 -9.23 28.21
CA LEU A 98 19.10 -8.25 27.10
C LEU A 98 17.69 -7.84 26.66
N VAL A 99 16.76 -8.79 26.54
CA VAL A 99 15.36 -8.52 26.22
C VAL A 99 14.66 -7.78 27.35
N ALA A 100 14.88 -8.18 28.61
CA ALA A 100 14.39 -7.41 29.75
C ALA A 100 14.96 -5.97 29.73
N THR A 101 16.22 -5.77 29.30
CA THR A 101 16.83 -4.44 29.13
C THR A 101 16.13 -3.61 28.04
N LEU A 102 15.62 -4.24 26.98
CA LEU A 102 14.92 -3.60 25.87
C LEU A 102 13.43 -3.33 26.18
N GLU A 103 12.77 -4.21 26.92
CA GLU A 103 11.46 -3.93 27.52
C GLU A 103 11.53 -2.75 28.48
N ASN A 104 12.63 -2.66 29.24
CA ASN A 104 12.91 -1.54 30.14
C ASN A 104 13.21 -0.22 29.41
N MET A 105 13.55 -0.26 28.12
CA MET A 105 13.83 0.94 27.33
C MET A 105 12.57 1.65 26.84
N PHE A 106 11.53 0.94 26.42
CA PHE A 106 10.26 1.54 26.00
C PHE A 106 9.19 1.59 27.12
N ILE A 107 9.74 1.54 28.34
CA ILE A 107 9.19 1.75 29.66
C ILE A 107 8.62 0.41 30.18
N GLY A 108 9.31 -0.17 31.18
CA GLY A 108 9.10 -1.57 31.59
C GLY A 108 9.73 -2.10 32.90
N GLN A 109 10.33 -1.25 33.77
CA GLN A 109 11.06 -1.53 35.05
C GLN A 109 12.51 -0.98 35.06
N GLY A 110 12.64 0.30 35.41
CA GLY A 110 13.92 1.02 35.53
C GLY A 110 14.88 0.56 36.61
N VAL A 111 14.70 -0.61 37.24
CA VAL A 111 15.60 -1.12 38.28
C VAL A 111 16.99 -1.42 37.69
N LEU A 112 17.07 -2.03 36.51
CA LEU A 112 18.35 -2.38 35.89
C LEU A 112 19.08 -1.14 35.33
N TRP A 113 18.37 -0.19 34.71
CA TRP A 113 18.98 1.07 34.27
C TRP A 113 19.40 1.93 35.46
N GLN A 114 18.64 1.97 36.55
CA GLN A 114 19.05 2.67 37.75
C GLN A 114 20.25 1.98 38.39
N GLN A 115 20.36 0.65 38.38
CA GLN A 115 21.55 -0.09 38.81
C GLN A 115 22.76 0.10 37.88
N ILE A 116 22.58 0.08 36.56
CA ILE A 116 23.64 0.32 35.56
C ILE A 116 24.09 1.79 35.63
N TRP A 117 23.16 2.73 35.71
CA TRP A 117 23.43 4.17 35.84
C TRP A 117 24.06 4.49 37.19
N ASN A 118 23.62 3.86 38.29
CA ASN A 118 24.25 3.98 39.60
C ASN A 118 25.63 3.31 39.61
N SER A 119 25.86 2.23 38.86
CA SER A 119 27.18 1.60 38.70
C SER A 119 28.12 2.45 37.84
N ILE A 120 27.58 3.14 36.83
CA ILE A 120 28.29 4.16 36.05
C ILE A 120 28.51 5.43 36.90
N LYS A 121 27.73 5.68 37.95
CA LYS A 121 27.81 6.90 38.79
C LYS A 121 28.47 6.73 40.15
N GLN A 122 28.60 5.54 40.73
CA GLN A 122 29.19 5.38 42.07
C GLN A 122 30.66 4.96 42.04
N PRO A 123 31.55 5.70 42.74
CA PRO A 123 32.87 5.23 43.12
C PRO A 123 32.75 4.25 44.29
N ASN A 124 33.44 3.10 44.23
CA ASN A 124 33.47 2.05 45.27
C ASN A 124 33.14 2.50 46.70
N THR A 125 32.12 1.92 47.33
CA THR A 125 32.11 1.71 48.79
C THR A 125 31.17 0.56 49.18
N GLN A 126 31.75 -0.56 49.62
CA GLN A 126 31.03 -1.63 50.32
C GLN A 126 30.70 -1.22 51.75
N GLN A 127 29.55 -1.67 52.27
CA GLN A 127 29.45 -2.10 53.67
C GLN A 127 28.50 -3.30 53.84
N TYR A 128 29.00 -4.28 54.59
CA TYR A 128 28.47 -5.61 54.89
C TYR A 128 27.32 -5.62 55.91
N GLY A 129 26.43 -6.62 55.85
CA GLY A 129 25.73 -7.12 57.06
C GLY A 129 24.55 -8.11 56.88
N GLN A 130 24.84 -9.42 56.92
CA GLN A 130 24.07 -10.56 57.51
C GLN A 130 22.67 -10.94 56.93
N THR A 131 22.22 -12.19 56.65
CA THR A 131 22.67 -13.61 56.70
C THR A 131 21.60 -14.49 55.95
N PRO A 132 21.79 -15.83 55.71
CA PRO A 132 21.52 -16.50 54.42
C PRO A 132 20.48 -17.66 54.40
N ASP A 133 20.10 -18.10 53.17
CA ASP A 133 20.04 -19.49 52.63
C ASP A 133 19.17 -19.51 51.34
N SER A 134 19.39 -20.20 50.21
CA SER A 134 20.51 -20.93 49.60
C SER A 134 20.11 -21.32 48.16
N HIS A 135 20.85 -20.88 47.12
CA HIS A 135 21.18 -21.61 45.88
C HIS A 135 22.26 -20.81 45.12
N PRO A 136 23.28 -21.45 44.49
CA PRO A 136 24.54 -20.76 44.18
C PRO A 136 24.47 -19.93 42.89
N GLU A 137 24.57 -18.63 43.07
CA GLU A 137 24.78 -17.59 42.06
C GLU A 137 26.16 -17.71 41.41
N ILE A 138 26.21 -17.60 40.08
CA ILE A 138 27.40 -17.18 39.35
C ILE A 138 27.38 -15.64 39.39
N SER A 139 28.36 -15.05 40.08
CA SER A 139 28.45 -13.62 40.32
C SER A 139 28.55 -12.81 39.01
N ILE A 140 27.81 -11.71 38.92
CA ILE A 140 27.83 -10.72 37.82
C ILE A 140 29.26 -10.19 37.56
N GLN A 141 30.15 -10.22 38.55
CA GLN A 141 31.58 -9.88 38.38
C GLN A 141 32.32 -10.86 37.48
N GLN A 142 31.90 -12.13 37.46
CA GLN A 142 32.49 -13.18 36.62
C GLN A 142 32.11 -12.97 35.14
N MET A 143 30.86 -12.62 34.87
CA MET A 143 30.36 -12.31 33.51
C MET A 143 31.02 -11.06 32.91
N ALA A 144 31.22 -10.00 33.70
CA ALA A 144 31.96 -8.82 33.26
C ALA A 144 33.45 -9.13 33.01
N SER A 145 34.05 -10.03 33.80
CA SER A 145 35.42 -10.51 33.57
C SER A 145 35.53 -11.37 32.31
N ASP A 146 34.51 -12.17 31.99
CA ASP A 146 34.51 -13.05 30.82
C ASP A 146 34.26 -12.30 29.51
N VAL A 147 33.45 -11.23 29.51
CA VAL A 147 33.31 -10.31 28.37
C VAL A 147 34.61 -9.52 28.14
N ARG A 148 35.25 -9.05 29.22
CA ARG A 148 36.56 -8.37 29.15
C ARG A 148 37.66 -9.33 28.64
N ARG A 149 37.61 -10.61 29.04
CA ARG A 149 38.50 -11.69 28.58
C ARG A 149 38.26 -12.04 27.10
N HIS A 150 37.00 -12.09 26.65
CA HIS A 150 36.67 -12.32 25.23
C HIS A 150 37.10 -11.18 24.32
N LEU A 151 37.05 -9.93 24.81
CA LEU A 151 37.53 -8.76 24.05
C LEU A 151 39.06 -8.65 24.02
N THR A 152 39.77 -9.28 24.95
CA THR A 152 41.25 -9.31 24.99
C THR A 152 41.86 -10.55 24.30
N GLU A 153 41.09 -11.62 24.07
CA GLU A 153 41.55 -12.85 23.39
C GLU A 153 41.27 -12.88 21.87
N LEU A 154 40.81 -11.79 21.26
CA LEU A 154 40.82 -11.66 19.79
C LEU A 154 42.27 -11.63 19.30
N PRO A 155 42.72 -12.57 18.44
CA PRO A 155 44.05 -12.49 17.88
C PRO A 155 44.09 -11.30 16.91
N LEU A 156 44.73 -10.21 17.34
CA LEU A 156 45.06 -9.02 16.56
C LEU A 156 45.95 -9.30 15.32
N SER A 157 46.14 -10.56 14.93
CA SER A 157 46.97 -11.00 13.81
C SER A 157 46.21 -11.45 12.56
N GLU A 158 44.88 -11.61 12.58
CA GLU A 158 44.14 -12.10 11.39
C GLU A 158 43.24 -11.06 10.70
N ILE A 159 42.96 -9.90 11.32
CA ILE A 159 42.21 -8.79 10.68
C ILE A 159 43.13 -7.91 9.81
N GLY A 160 44.45 -7.98 10.00
CA GLY A 160 45.44 -7.21 9.23
C GLY A 160 45.73 -7.72 7.81
N GLN A 161 45.17 -8.85 7.37
CA GLN A 161 45.44 -9.42 6.03
C GLN A 161 44.27 -9.37 5.05
N GLN A 162 43.06 -8.98 5.47
CA GLN A 162 41.89 -8.88 4.57
C GLN A 162 41.43 -7.46 4.25
N VAL A 163 42.04 -6.43 4.85
CA VAL A 163 41.72 -5.02 4.59
C VAL A 163 42.54 -4.43 3.42
N ASP A 164 43.67 -5.04 3.03
CA ASP A 164 44.48 -4.59 1.90
C ASP A 164 43.92 -5.01 0.52
N SER A 165 42.97 -5.95 0.44
CA SER A 165 42.43 -6.45 -0.85
C SER A 165 41.11 -5.83 -1.30
N VAL A 166 40.48 -4.97 -0.49
CA VAL A 166 39.15 -4.40 -0.76
C VAL A 166 39.18 -2.90 -1.10
N VAL A 167 40.34 -2.24 -0.94
CA VAL A 167 40.50 -0.80 -1.21
C VAL A 167 40.91 -0.48 -2.68
N GLU A 168 41.18 -1.48 -3.52
CA GLU A 168 41.62 -1.25 -4.92
C GLU A 168 40.57 -1.48 -6.03
N GLY A 169 39.30 -1.72 -5.70
CA GLY A 169 38.28 -1.93 -6.72
C GLY A 169 36.97 -1.24 -6.38
N LEU A 170 36.86 0.07 -6.68
CA LEU A 170 35.64 0.81 -7.10
C LEU A 170 35.85 2.33 -6.95
N GLN A 171 36.56 2.94 -7.90
CA GLN A 171 36.22 4.30 -8.38
C GLN A 171 36.25 4.31 -9.91
N PRO A 172 35.15 4.68 -10.60
CA PRO A 172 35.15 5.00 -12.03
C PRO A 172 35.39 6.50 -12.21
N GLY A 173 36.22 7.00 -13.11
CA GLY A 173 37.07 6.43 -14.14
C GLY A 173 37.67 7.60 -14.93
N ASN A 174 38.75 7.40 -15.68
CA ASN A 174 39.06 8.25 -16.84
C ASN A 174 39.99 7.53 -17.82
N THR A 175 39.68 7.73 -19.09
CA THR A 175 40.13 7.04 -20.31
C THR A 175 41.64 7.13 -20.58
N PHE A 176 42.17 6.08 -21.25
CA PHE A 176 43.45 6.01 -21.97
C PHE A 176 43.73 7.31 -22.78
N ASP A 177 44.95 7.82 -22.93
CA ASP A 177 46.14 7.16 -23.49
C ASP A 177 47.43 8.02 -23.25
N GLY A 178 48.61 7.41 -23.32
CA GLY A 178 49.81 8.09 -23.83
C GLY A 178 51.01 8.34 -22.91
N THR A 179 51.88 7.33 -22.77
CA THR A 179 53.37 7.42 -22.75
C THR A 179 54.17 7.75 -21.46
N ASN A 180 54.65 6.66 -20.84
CA ASN A 180 56.02 6.33 -20.41
C ASN A 180 56.87 7.26 -19.49
N LYS A 181 57.26 6.64 -18.36
CA LYS A 181 58.62 6.52 -17.76
C LYS A 181 59.26 7.74 -17.07
N HIS A 182 59.19 7.76 -15.73
CA HIS A 182 60.32 7.47 -14.81
C HIS A 182 60.02 7.97 -13.37
N ARG A 183 60.16 7.08 -12.38
CA ARG A 183 60.35 7.39 -10.93
C ARG A 183 61.65 8.22 -10.77
N PRO A 184 61.86 9.09 -9.75
CA PRO A 184 61.74 8.70 -8.32
C PRO A 184 61.45 9.80 -7.23
N LYS A 185 60.98 9.32 -6.07
CA LYS A 185 61.42 9.59 -4.68
C LYS A 185 61.23 10.96 -3.98
N ASN A 186 60.73 10.81 -2.74
CA ASN A 186 60.86 11.61 -1.52
C ASN A 186 60.02 12.89 -1.51
N THR A 187 59.18 13.16 -0.50
CA THR A 187 59.53 13.43 0.91
C THR A 187 58.20 13.55 1.73
N PRO A 188 58.21 13.78 3.05
CA PRO A 188 58.34 12.84 4.17
C PRO A 188 57.05 12.64 4.99
N SER A 189 57.04 11.55 5.75
CA SER A 189 56.08 11.17 6.78
C SER A 189 56.27 11.91 8.12
N LEU A 190 55.17 12.30 8.76
CA LEU A 190 54.99 12.60 10.19
C LEU A 190 53.55 12.18 10.52
N GLN A 191 53.23 10.92 10.83
CA GLN A 191 53.35 10.25 12.13
C GLN A 191 52.97 11.14 13.32
N HIS A 192 51.68 11.16 13.65
CA HIS A 192 51.21 11.00 15.02
C HIS A 192 50.11 9.92 15.04
N GLN A 193 50.53 8.72 15.40
CA GLN A 193 49.68 7.60 15.77
C GLN A 193 48.98 7.95 17.10
N VAL A 194 47.66 7.80 17.16
CA VAL A 194 47.04 7.39 18.43
C VAL A 194 47.16 5.86 18.46
N ASN A 195 48.11 5.36 19.24
CA ASN A 195 48.30 3.93 19.46
C ASN A 195 47.04 3.35 20.13
N LEU A 196 46.39 2.41 19.47
CA LEU A 196 45.30 1.58 20.03
C LEU A 196 45.86 0.44 20.94
N GLY A 197 47.02 0.66 21.56
CA GLY A 197 47.77 -0.35 22.33
C GLY A 197 47.89 -0.09 23.83
N ASP A 198 47.46 1.08 24.32
CA ASP A 198 47.53 1.41 25.75
C ASP A 198 46.12 1.46 26.36
N LEU A 199 45.51 0.28 26.55
CA LEU A 199 44.57 0.12 27.66
C LEU A 199 45.39 0.28 28.95
N PRO A 200 44.99 1.14 29.89
CA PRO A 200 45.77 1.32 31.11
C PRO A 200 45.72 0.03 31.97
N PRO A 201 46.76 -0.25 32.77
CA PRO A 201 46.84 -1.45 33.61
C PRO A 201 45.66 -1.55 34.59
N ASP A 202 45.40 -2.76 35.09
CA ASP A 202 44.32 -3.15 36.03
C ASP A 202 44.18 -2.31 37.33
N ASP A 203 45.02 -1.30 37.55
CA ASP A 203 45.07 -0.47 38.77
C ASP A 203 44.09 0.73 38.79
N LEU A 204 43.15 0.82 37.84
CA LEU A 204 42.22 1.97 37.72
C LEU A 204 40.78 1.69 38.15
N VAL A 205 40.55 0.70 39.01
CA VAL A 205 39.25 0.60 39.71
C VAL A 205 39.04 1.79 40.67
N ASP A 206 40.13 2.43 41.15
CA ASP A 206 40.06 3.61 42.03
C ASP A 206 40.06 4.97 41.31
N SER A 207 40.47 5.05 40.03
CA SER A 207 40.49 6.30 39.25
C SER A 207 39.23 6.53 38.41
N MET A 208 38.39 5.50 38.26
CA MET A 208 37.07 5.66 37.70
C MET A 208 36.20 6.60 38.54
N ASN A 209 36.64 7.12 39.68
CA ASN A 209 35.87 8.03 40.53
C ASN A 209 35.71 9.46 39.94
N ALA A 210 36.42 9.79 38.85
CA ALA A 210 36.28 11.08 38.16
C ALA A 210 35.15 11.06 37.10
N PRO A 211 34.09 11.91 37.23
CA PRO A 211 32.95 11.93 36.31
C PRO A 211 33.32 12.17 34.83
N GLU A 212 34.36 12.96 34.57
CA GLU A 212 34.84 13.30 33.22
C GLU A 212 35.47 12.11 32.50
N LEU A 213 36.29 11.31 33.20
CA LEU A 213 36.88 10.09 32.63
C LEU A 213 35.79 9.05 32.31
N ARG A 214 34.77 8.92 33.17
CA ARG A 214 33.62 8.03 32.89
C ARG A 214 32.83 8.47 31.67
N ALA A 215 32.63 9.77 31.48
CA ALA A 215 31.96 10.32 30.31
C ALA A 215 32.76 10.09 29.02
N GLN A 216 34.09 10.25 29.06
CA GLN A 216 34.98 9.95 27.94
C GLN A 216 34.98 8.46 27.59
N TYR A 217 35.11 7.58 28.59
CA TYR A 217 35.07 6.14 28.41
C TYR A 217 33.72 5.66 27.84
N SER A 218 32.61 6.18 28.38
CA SER A 218 31.26 5.90 27.86
C SER A 218 31.10 6.32 26.41
N THR A 219 31.66 7.47 26.01
CA THR A 219 31.63 7.96 24.63
C THR A 219 32.42 7.05 23.69
N CYS A 220 33.63 6.62 24.10
CA CYS A 220 34.46 5.71 23.34
C CYS A 220 33.80 4.33 23.16
N CYS A 221 33.22 3.78 24.23
CA CYS A 221 32.46 2.52 24.18
C CYS A 221 31.29 2.61 23.20
N ARG A 222 30.51 3.71 23.25
CA ARG A 222 29.37 3.92 22.35
C ARG A 222 29.79 3.97 20.88
N GLN A 223 30.86 4.70 20.57
CA GLN A 223 31.40 4.78 19.20
C GLN A 223 31.87 3.42 18.69
N THR A 224 32.54 2.65 19.56
CA THR A 224 33.00 1.29 19.23
C THR A 224 31.82 0.37 18.93
N VAL A 225 30.78 0.39 19.76
CA VAL A 225 29.55 -0.38 19.54
C VAL A 225 28.88 -0.01 18.23
N ILE A 226 28.77 1.28 17.91
CA ILE A 226 28.16 1.75 16.65
C ILE A 226 28.97 1.23 15.44
N LEU A 227 30.29 1.40 15.44
CA LEU A 227 31.14 0.96 14.33
C LEU A 227 31.11 -0.56 14.16
N ALA A 228 31.25 -1.33 15.24
CA ALA A 228 31.20 -2.80 15.19
C ALA A 228 29.83 -3.33 14.69
N SER A 229 28.75 -2.65 15.08
CA SER A 229 27.39 -2.99 14.64
C SER A 229 27.10 -2.61 13.18
N MET A 230 27.92 -1.74 12.56
CA MET A 230 27.83 -1.42 11.13
C MET A 230 28.59 -2.42 10.25
N GLU A 231 29.62 -3.10 10.79
CA GLU A 231 30.41 -4.11 10.08
C GLU A 231 29.78 -5.51 10.10
N SER A 232 28.93 -5.79 11.10
CA SER A 232 28.28 -7.09 11.26
C SER A 232 26.80 -6.97 11.64
N PHE A 233 25.95 -7.84 11.09
CA PHE A 233 24.51 -7.81 11.31
C PHE A 233 24.10 -9.02 12.16
N SER A 234 23.73 -8.79 13.41
CA SER A 234 23.22 -9.80 14.34
C SER A 234 22.09 -9.23 15.21
N VAL A 235 21.34 -10.10 15.90
CA VAL A 235 20.30 -9.65 16.83
C VAL A 235 20.92 -8.84 17.97
N GLU A 236 22.05 -9.29 18.51
CA GLU A 236 22.79 -8.64 19.60
C GLU A 236 23.29 -7.25 19.21
N ASN A 237 23.75 -7.08 17.97
CA ASN A 237 24.13 -5.76 17.46
C ASN A 237 22.92 -4.81 17.36
N LEU A 238 21.75 -5.31 16.93
CA LEU A 238 20.51 -4.53 16.97
C LEU A 238 20.10 -4.17 18.39
N GLN A 239 20.28 -5.06 19.37
CA GLN A 239 20.01 -4.78 20.78
C GLN A 239 20.92 -3.64 21.29
N ALA A 240 22.22 -3.73 21.03
CA ALA A 240 23.20 -2.73 21.43
C ALA A 240 22.96 -1.36 20.75
N MET A 241 22.61 -1.38 19.46
CA MET A 241 22.28 -0.17 18.69
C MET A 241 20.99 0.49 19.17
N THR A 242 19.98 -0.31 19.55
CA THR A 242 18.73 0.20 20.13
C THR A 242 19.03 1.00 21.40
N ILE A 243 19.81 0.44 22.32
CA ILE A 243 20.26 1.12 23.56
C ILE A 243 20.99 2.43 23.25
N CYS A 244 21.94 2.40 22.31
CA CYS A 244 22.70 3.59 21.92
C CYS A 244 21.79 4.68 21.34
N ALA A 245 20.86 4.32 20.45
CA ALA A 245 19.93 5.26 19.84
C ALA A 245 19.02 5.91 20.88
N PHE A 246 18.52 5.15 21.86
CA PHE A 246 17.67 5.69 22.93
C PHE A 246 18.39 6.69 23.83
N ASP A 247 19.63 6.38 24.25
CA ASP A 247 20.48 7.32 25.01
C ASP A 247 20.74 8.62 24.23
N ILE A 248 21.04 8.50 22.94
CA ILE A 248 21.33 9.66 22.07
C ILE A 248 20.10 10.56 21.94
N ILE A 249 18.91 9.97 21.74
CA ILE A 249 17.65 10.73 21.65
C ILE A 249 17.34 11.41 22.98
N GLY A 250 17.37 10.68 24.11
CA GLY A 250 17.06 11.21 25.44
C GLY A 250 18.05 12.27 25.91
N SER A 251 19.34 12.12 25.55
CA SER A 251 20.38 13.13 25.76
C SER A 251 20.15 14.42 24.95
N GLY A 252 19.21 14.42 24.01
CA GLY A 252 18.94 15.59 23.16
C GLY A 252 19.95 15.78 22.02
N ARG A 253 20.59 14.69 21.53
CA ARG A 253 21.53 14.64 20.38
C ARG A 253 20.89 14.03 19.11
N GLY A 254 19.67 14.49 18.80
CA GLY A 254 18.75 13.92 17.81
C GLY A 254 19.33 13.55 16.44
N PRO A 255 20.06 14.42 15.71
CA PRO A 255 20.49 14.14 14.34
C PRO A 255 21.31 12.85 14.18
N SER A 256 22.19 12.55 15.14
CA SER A 256 23.02 11.35 15.11
C SER A 256 22.22 10.06 15.35
N ALA A 257 21.11 10.12 16.10
CA ALA A 257 20.24 8.96 16.34
C ALA A 257 19.46 8.55 15.09
N TRP A 258 19.09 9.50 14.23
CA TRP A 258 18.28 9.22 13.05
C TRP A 258 19.01 8.34 12.03
N SER A 259 20.31 8.59 11.80
CA SER A 259 21.15 7.73 10.97
C SER A 259 21.30 6.32 11.54
N ILE A 260 21.39 6.22 12.87
CA ILE A 260 21.46 4.94 13.58
C ILE A 260 20.16 4.16 13.40
N VAL A 261 18.99 4.79 13.63
CA VAL A 261 17.69 4.15 13.44
C VAL A 261 17.46 3.74 11.99
N GLY A 262 17.85 4.57 11.01
CA GLY A 262 17.81 4.20 9.59
C GLY A 262 18.65 2.96 9.26
N SER A 263 19.84 2.85 9.87
CA SER A 263 20.69 1.65 9.75
C SER A 263 20.05 0.42 10.41
N MET A 264 19.43 0.60 11.58
CA MET A 264 18.71 -0.46 12.29
C MET A 264 17.54 -1.00 11.47
N SER A 265 16.74 -0.13 10.84
CA SER A 265 15.63 -0.53 9.97
C SER A 265 16.09 -1.37 8.77
N ARG A 266 17.24 -1.06 8.17
CA ARG A 266 17.83 -1.88 7.10
C ARG A 266 18.37 -3.22 7.60
N THR A 267 18.96 -3.22 8.79
CA THR A 267 19.46 -4.45 9.43
C THR A 267 18.30 -5.39 9.79
N VAL A 268 17.18 -4.87 10.28
CA VAL A 268 15.93 -5.62 10.54
C VAL A 268 15.43 -6.34 9.28
N GLU A 269 15.42 -5.67 8.13
CA GLU A 269 15.01 -6.26 6.84
C GLU A 269 16.01 -7.33 6.36
N GLN A 270 17.31 -7.09 6.52
CA GLN A 270 18.36 -8.06 6.18
C GLN A 270 18.26 -9.33 7.04
N LEU A 271 18.03 -9.18 8.34
CA LEU A 271 17.84 -10.27 9.29
C LEU A 271 16.45 -10.92 9.22
N ARG A 272 15.53 -10.35 8.41
CA ARG A 272 14.12 -10.77 8.26
C ARG A 272 13.32 -10.79 9.57
N LEU A 273 13.59 -9.85 10.47
CA LEU A 273 12.88 -9.77 11.75
C LEU A 273 11.45 -9.22 11.62
N SER A 274 11.08 -8.67 10.46
CA SER A 274 9.74 -8.19 10.12
C SER A 274 8.72 -9.30 9.81
N THR A 275 9.16 -10.56 9.71
CA THR A 275 8.33 -11.73 9.36
C THR A 275 8.37 -12.79 10.47
N GLU A 276 7.27 -13.53 10.68
CA GLU A 276 7.22 -14.65 11.65
C GLU A 276 7.82 -15.95 11.08
N GLU A 277 8.50 -16.74 11.92
CA GLU A 277 9.29 -17.90 11.44
C GLU A 277 8.43 -19.06 10.92
N GLU A 278 7.25 -19.30 11.50
CA GLU A 278 6.30 -20.38 11.12
C GLU A 278 5.81 -20.26 9.67
N GLU A 279 5.69 -19.04 9.14
CA GLU A 279 5.32 -18.78 7.75
C GLU A 279 6.43 -19.10 6.77
N THR A 280 7.68 -18.95 7.21
CA THR A 280 8.85 -19.27 6.38
C THR A 280 8.94 -20.78 6.12
N GLN A 281 8.44 -21.60 7.06
CA GLN A 281 8.39 -23.06 6.95
C GLN A 281 7.13 -23.56 6.22
N SER A 282 5.98 -22.91 6.42
CA SER A 282 4.72 -23.31 5.77
C SER A 282 4.66 -22.94 4.27
N HIS A 283 5.27 -21.82 3.86
CA HIS A 283 5.32 -21.40 2.46
C HIS A 283 6.27 -22.25 1.60
N GLN A 284 7.28 -22.90 2.18
CA GLN A 284 8.14 -23.85 1.45
C GLN A 284 7.37 -25.08 0.92
N SER A 285 6.17 -25.37 1.45
CA SER A 285 5.38 -26.54 1.07
C SER A 285 4.39 -26.32 -0.07
N ARG A 286 4.03 -25.08 -0.45
CA ARG A 286 2.95 -24.82 -1.43
C ARG A 286 3.27 -23.82 -2.55
N SER A 287 4.24 -22.92 -2.38
CA SER A 287 4.65 -21.98 -3.43
C SER A 287 6.11 -21.56 -3.23
N LYS A 288 6.97 -21.85 -4.21
CA LYS A 288 8.37 -21.42 -4.19
C LYS A 288 8.51 -20.02 -4.77
N ALA A 289 9.16 -19.12 -4.04
CA ALA A 289 9.58 -17.84 -4.60
C ALA A 289 10.58 -18.10 -5.74
N LEU A 290 10.45 -17.34 -6.84
CA LEU A 290 11.37 -17.45 -7.99
C LEU A 290 12.80 -17.04 -7.61
N ILE A 291 12.95 -16.24 -6.55
CA ILE A 291 14.21 -15.90 -5.91
C ILE A 291 13.99 -16.00 -4.40
N GLU A 292 14.73 -16.87 -3.73
CA GLU A 292 14.78 -16.90 -2.28
C GLU A 292 15.71 -15.80 -1.79
N ARG A 293 15.21 -14.86 -0.96
CA ARG A 293 16.11 -13.86 -0.35
C ARG A 293 17.14 -14.59 0.52
N VAL A 294 18.33 -14.03 0.70
CA VAL A 294 19.31 -14.60 1.62
C VAL A 294 18.75 -14.55 3.05
N ALA A 295 18.92 -15.62 3.82
CA ALA A 295 18.59 -15.68 5.25
C ALA A 295 19.90 -15.77 6.03
N PHE A 296 20.17 -14.77 6.87
CA PHE A 296 21.42 -14.68 7.63
C PHE A 296 21.31 -15.29 9.03
N LEU A 297 20.10 -15.38 9.59
CA LEU A 297 19.86 -16.00 10.88
C LEU A 297 19.42 -17.47 10.73
N PRO A 298 19.93 -18.39 11.56
CA PRO A 298 19.34 -19.71 11.70
C PRO A 298 17.94 -19.61 12.34
N PRO A 299 17.07 -20.63 12.14
CA PRO A 299 15.80 -20.74 12.85
C PRO A 299 16.02 -20.69 14.37
N ALA A 300 15.11 -20.02 15.09
CA ALA A 300 15.22 -19.93 16.54
C ALA A 300 15.12 -21.32 17.19
N SER A 301 15.94 -21.53 18.22
CA SER A 301 16.07 -22.79 18.94
C SER A 301 15.09 -22.92 20.12
N THR A 302 14.61 -21.78 20.62
CA THR A 302 13.75 -21.69 21.81
C THR A 302 12.62 -20.69 21.59
N TRP A 303 11.51 -20.86 22.29
CA TRP A 303 10.44 -19.85 22.32
C TRP A 303 10.95 -18.50 22.81
N ALA A 304 11.89 -18.52 23.77
CA ALA A 304 12.49 -17.32 24.31
C ALA A 304 13.18 -16.48 23.22
N GLU A 305 13.95 -17.15 22.36
CA GLU A 305 14.64 -16.54 21.22
C GLU A 305 13.66 -15.99 20.15
N VAL A 306 12.51 -16.66 19.94
CA VAL A 306 11.46 -16.16 19.02
C VAL A 306 10.87 -14.84 19.54
N GLU A 307 10.55 -14.78 20.83
CA GLU A 307 9.98 -13.58 21.44
C GLU A 307 11.03 -12.46 21.58
N GLU A 308 12.30 -12.79 21.83
CA GLU A 308 13.44 -11.85 21.77
C GLU A 308 13.52 -11.12 20.42
N ARG A 309 13.53 -11.91 19.33
CA ARG A 309 13.56 -11.39 17.95
C ARG A 309 12.34 -10.50 17.66
N ARG A 310 11.16 -10.88 18.19
CA ARG A 310 9.90 -10.13 18.06
C ARG A 310 9.98 -8.77 18.78
N ARG A 311 10.42 -8.75 20.04
CA ARG A 311 10.55 -7.53 20.83
C ARG A 311 11.60 -6.58 20.26
N ILE A 312 12.71 -7.09 19.73
CA ILE A 312 13.70 -6.25 19.06
C ILE A 312 13.11 -5.56 17.83
N PHE A 313 12.43 -6.31 16.96
CA PHE A 313 11.75 -5.74 15.81
C PHE A 313 10.80 -4.61 16.20
N TRP A 314 9.94 -4.83 17.20
CA TRP A 314 8.97 -3.83 17.65
C TRP A 314 9.60 -2.58 18.27
N ASN A 315 10.74 -2.71 18.95
CA ASN A 315 11.49 -1.56 19.43
C ASN A 315 12.05 -0.72 18.28
N VAL A 316 12.66 -1.36 17.26
CA VAL A 316 13.13 -0.64 16.06
C VAL A 316 11.95 0.01 15.33
N PHE A 317 10.81 -0.67 15.25
CA PHE A 317 9.58 -0.15 14.67
C PHE A 317 9.10 1.12 15.38
N LEU A 318 8.99 1.10 16.72
CA LEU A 318 8.62 2.28 17.52
C LEU A 318 9.60 3.43 17.33
N MET A 319 10.90 3.15 17.25
CA MET A 319 11.92 4.16 17.00
C MET A 319 11.77 4.80 15.61
N ASP A 320 11.56 4.01 14.56
CA ASP A 320 11.32 4.52 13.20
C ASP A 320 10.10 5.45 13.15
N ARG A 321 9.00 5.06 13.84
CA ARG A 321 7.80 5.89 13.99
C ARG A 321 8.09 7.19 14.74
N PHE A 322 8.77 7.11 15.88
CA PHE A 322 9.13 8.29 16.67
C PHE A 322 10.03 9.25 15.87
N CYS A 323 11.01 8.72 15.11
CA CYS A 323 11.84 9.50 14.20
C CYS A 323 10.99 10.24 13.17
N SER A 324 10.08 9.54 12.50
CA SER A 324 9.19 10.13 11.48
C SER A 324 8.25 11.18 12.06
N ILE A 325 7.64 10.92 13.21
CA ILE A 325 6.78 11.90 13.91
C ILE A 325 7.58 13.16 14.25
N CYS A 326 8.80 12.97 14.77
CA CYS A 326 9.66 14.07 15.18
C CYS A 326 10.26 14.84 14.02
N THR A 327 10.62 14.19 12.89
CA THR A 327 11.36 14.80 11.76
C THR A 327 10.48 15.18 10.57
N GLY A 328 9.28 14.60 10.48
CA GLY A 328 8.41 14.72 9.32
C GLY A 328 8.88 13.92 8.11
N TRP A 329 9.89 13.06 8.29
CA TRP A 329 10.40 12.20 7.22
C TRP A 329 9.52 10.96 7.01
N ASN A 330 9.66 10.33 5.85
CA ASN A 330 9.00 9.07 5.55
C ASN A 330 9.51 7.94 6.46
N LEU A 331 8.64 6.97 6.72
CA LEU A 331 8.94 5.75 7.47
C LEU A 331 9.91 4.84 6.70
N SER A 332 10.83 4.19 7.40
CA SER A 332 11.74 3.21 6.80
C SER A 332 11.12 1.81 6.76
N LEU A 333 10.34 1.46 7.79
CA LEU A 333 9.61 0.19 7.89
C LEU A 333 8.13 0.45 7.60
N THR A 334 7.59 -0.07 6.49
CA THR A 334 6.17 0.13 6.18
C THR A 334 5.31 -0.88 6.92
N SER A 335 4.17 -0.47 7.47
CA SER A 335 3.27 -1.37 8.23
C SER A 335 2.70 -2.50 7.35
N ALA A 336 2.66 -2.32 6.03
CA ALA A 336 2.21 -3.34 5.06
C ALA A 336 3.20 -4.49 4.88
N ASP A 337 4.49 -4.25 5.11
CA ASP A 337 5.54 -5.26 4.97
C ASP A 337 5.75 -6.08 6.27
N VAL A 338 5.05 -5.71 7.36
CA VAL A 338 5.18 -6.37 8.66
C VAL A 338 4.23 -7.56 8.75
N THR A 339 4.79 -8.74 8.91
CA THR A 339 4.06 -10.01 9.11
C THR A 339 4.55 -10.69 10.38
N ARG A 340 4.75 -9.88 11.43
CA ARG A 340 5.22 -10.30 12.76
C ARG A 340 4.07 -10.21 13.77
N ARG A 341 4.02 -11.14 14.73
CA ARG A 341 3.06 -11.06 15.85
C ARG A 341 3.36 -9.94 16.82
N LEU A 342 2.33 -9.42 17.48
CA LEU A 342 2.46 -8.51 18.60
C LEU A 342 3.18 -9.22 19.77
N PRO A 343 3.96 -8.47 20.58
CA PRO A 343 4.67 -9.05 21.72
C PRO A 343 3.68 -9.49 22.80
N CYS A 344 4.03 -10.53 23.55
CA CYS A 344 3.22 -11.02 24.67
C CYS A 344 3.30 -10.09 25.89
N GLU A 345 2.39 -10.30 26.86
CA GLU A 345 2.45 -9.62 28.14
C GLU A 345 3.80 -9.84 28.85
N GLY A 346 4.37 -8.79 29.45
CA GLY A 346 5.69 -8.83 30.08
C GLY A 346 5.79 -9.90 31.18
N ALA A 347 4.73 -10.08 31.97
CA ALA A 347 4.68 -11.12 33.00
C ALA A 347 4.79 -12.54 32.43
N ILE A 348 4.23 -12.79 31.23
CA ILE A 348 4.35 -14.08 30.54
C ILE A 348 5.79 -14.26 30.06
N TRP A 349 6.38 -13.23 29.46
CA TRP A 349 7.78 -13.25 29.05
C TRP A 349 8.74 -13.52 30.21
N GLU A 350 8.52 -12.88 31.36
CA GLU A 350 9.35 -13.05 32.57
C GLU A 350 9.35 -14.49 33.10
N THR A 351 8.28 -15.26 32.89
CA THR A 351 8.19 -16.67 33.30
C THR A 351 9.04 -17.60 32.45
N GLY A 352 9.41 -17.18 31.23
CA GLY A 352 10.15 -17.99 30.26
C GLY A 352 9.35 -19.15 29.65
N GLU A 353 8.08 -19.29 30.01
CA GLU A 353 7.18 -20.33 29.48
C GLU A 353 6.30 -19.77 28.35
N PRO A 354 6.08 -20.55 27.27
CA PRO A 354 5.23 -20.11 26.17
C PRO A 354 3.78 -19.95 26.63
N SER A 355 3.16 -18.82 26.25
CA SER A 355 1.72 -18.61 26.40
C SER A 355 0.94 -19.77 25.74
N GLN A 356 -0.09 -20.28 26.43
CA GLN A 356 -0.99 -21.29 25.88
C GLN A 356 -1.74 -20.78 24.63
N THR A 357 -1.96 -19.47 24.56
CA THR A 357 -2.61 -18.79 23.43
C THR A 357 -1.58 -17.92 22.69
N PRO A 358 -1.37 -18.11 21.38
CA PRO A 358 -0.48 -17.26 20.59
C PRO A 358 -0.96 -15.81 20.52
N THR A 359 -0.02 -14.86 20.56
CA THR A 359 -0.35 -13.44 20.37
C THR A 359 -0.84 -13.16 18.94
N PRO A 360 -1.75 -12.20 18.75
CA PRO A 360 -2.23 -11.84 17.41
C PRO A 360 -1.13 -11.25 16.52
N TYR A 361 -1.29 -11.38 15.20
CA TYR A 361 -0.45 -10.66 14.23
C TYR A 361 -0.62 -9.15 14.35
N PHE A 362 0.46 -8.38 14.16
CA PHE A 362 0.28 -6.94 13.99
C PHE A 362 -0.42 -6.68 12.68
N GLY A 363 -1.59 -6.09 12.79
CA GLY A 363 -2.33 -5.62 11.65
C GLY A 363 -3.45 -4.71 12.13
N ILE A 364 -3.65 -3.63 11.39
CA ILE A 364 -4.93 -3.54 10.70
C ILE A 364 -4.88 -4.73 9.74
N SER A 365 -5.75 -5.73 9.96
CA SER A 365 -5.61 -7.18 9.65
C SER A 365 -4.71 -7.57 8.48
N THR A 366 -4.09 -8.77 8.54
CA THR A 366 -2.67 -8.99 8.20
C THR A 366 -2.20 -10.47 8.37
N ARG A 367 -3.08 -11.51 8.49
CA ARG A 367 -2.91 -12.94 7.99
C ARG A 367 -3.69 -13.98 8.84
N SER A 368 -4.92 -14.21 8.44
CA SER A 368 -5.63 -15.49 8.55
C SER A 368 -6.54 -15.58 7.33
N HIS A 369 -6.77 -16.79 6.83
CA HIS A 369 -7.93 -17.05 5.97
C HIS A 369 -9.16 -16.45 6.67
N ASP A 370 -9.97 -15.67 5.95
CA ASP A 370 -10.92 -14.65 6.42
C ASP A 370 -10.27 -13.26 6.58
N ARG A 371 -10.28 -12.50 5.48
CA ARG A 371 -10.02 -11.06 5.48
C ARG A 371 -11.02 -10.35 4.60
N GLU A 372 -12.21 -10.16 5.13
CA GLU A 372 -13.08 -9.04 4.77
C GLU A 372 -13.95 -8.69 5.97
N LYS A 373 -13.34 -7.91 6.87
CA LYS A 373 -13.95 -6.91 7.74
C LYS A 373 -12.81 -6.26 8.52
N ASP A 374 -13.01 -4.97 8.79
CA ASP A 374 -12.26 -4.19 9.77
C ASP A 374 -11.00 -3.47 9.29
N TYR A 375 -11.24 -2.37 8.56
CA TYR A 375 -10.41 -1.15 8.62
C TYR A 375 -10.83 -0.19 9.75
N LEU A 376 -11.81 -0.59 10.57
CA LEU A 376 -11.87 -0.24 11.98
C LEU A 376 -10.88 -1.16 12.73
N PRO A 377 -10.42 -0.87 13.96
CA PRO A 377 -9.84 -1.92 14.78
C PRO A 377 -10.81 -3.09 14.76
N ALA A 378 -10.34 -4.25 14.30
CA ALA A 378 -11.17 -5.44 14.28
C ALA A 378 -11.81 -5.61 15.64
N THR A 379 -13.10 -5.92 15.66
CA THR A 379 -13.70 -6.52 16.85
C THR A 379 -12.79 -7.69 17.19
N ARG A 380 -11.99 -7.53 18.25
CA ARG A 380 -10.96 -8.49 18.64
C ARG A 380 -11.63 -9.84 18.83
N ASP A 381 -11.47 -10.72 17.86
CA ASP A 381 -12.05 -12.05 17.91
C ASP A 381 -11.41 -12.80 19.07
N THR A 382 -12.27 -13.17 20.03
CA THR A 382 -12.03 -13.89 21.29
C THR A 382 -11.50 -13.07 22.48
N GLU A 383 -12.23 -13.13 23.60
CA GLU A 383 -11.75 -12.69 24.92
C GLU A 383 -10.44 -13.39 25.32
N ASP A 384 -10.18 -14.61 24.80
CA ASP A 384 -9.00 -15.43 25.09
C ASP A 384 -7.69 -14.89 24.49
N GLY A 385 -7.71 -14.27 23.30
CA GLY A 385 -6.51 -13.67 22.68
C GLY A 385 -6.02 -12.41 23.39
N GLN A 386 -6.95 -11.64 23.97
CA GLN A 386 -6.67 -10.43 24.75
C GLN A 386 -5.96 -10.72 26.07
N ALA A 387 -6.15 -11.92 26.62
CA ALA A 387 -5.48 -12.35 27.84
C ALA A 387 -3.95 -12.44 27.68
N SER A 388 -3.45 -12.63 26.46
CA SER A 388 -2.01 -12.75 26.15
C SER A 388 -1.31 -11.41 25.86
N LEU A 389 -2.06 -10.31 25.71
CA LEU A 389 -1.54 -8.98 25.35
C LEU A 389 -1.34 -8.09 26.60
N GLY A 390 -0.15 -7.46 26.68
CA GLY A 390 0.19 -6.49 27.72
C GLY A 390 0.38 -5.06 27.20
N GLY A 391 0.83 -4.17 28.09
CA GLY A 391 1.02 -2.74 27.79
C GLY A 391 1.86 -2.45 26.54
N PHE A 392 2.86 -3.28 26.24
CA PHE A 392 3.76 -3.07 25.10
C PHE A 392 3.05 -3.17 23.74
N ALA A 393 2.12 -4.12 23.59
CA ALA A 393 1.33 -4.26 22.37
C ALA A 393 0.44 -3.02 22.12
N PHE A 394 -0.21 -2.51 23.17
CA PHE A 394 -1.03 -1.30 23.07
C PHE A 394 -0.19 -0.05 22.80
N CYS A 395 1.04 0.01 23.33
CA CYS A 395 1.98 1.09 23.02
C CYS A 395 2.35 1.13 21.53
N ILE A 396 2.52 -0.04 20.90
CA ILE A 396 2.74 -0.15 19.45
C ILE A 396 1.53 0.38 18.68
N GLU A 397 0.32 -0.05 19.03
CA GLU A 397 -0.92 0.40 18.37
C GLU A 397 -1.15 1.93 18.50
N ALA A 398 -0.93 2.48 19.71
CA ALA A 398 -1.10 3.90 19.98
C ALA A 398 -0.05 4.76 19.25
N THR A 399 1.21 4.31 19.23
CA THR A 399 2.30 5.01 18.54
C THR A 399 2.14 4.96 17.02
N GLU A 400 1.65 3.84 16.46
CA GLU A 400 1.28 3.77 15.05
C GLU A 400 0.15 4.76 14.73
N SER A 401 -0.86 4.86 15.58
CA SER A 401 -1.97 5.81 15.39
C SER A 401 -1.47 7.26 15.43
N LEU A 402 -0.56 7.59 16.34
CA LEU A 402 0.12 8.89 16.40
C LEU A 402 0.94 9.18 15.12
N SER A 403 1.62 8.16 14.59
CA SER A 403 2.35 8.26 13.32
C SER A 403 1.43 8.52 12.13
N LEU A 404 0.29 7.82 12.06
CA LEU A 404 -0.71 8.00 10.99
C LEU A 404 -1.31 9.40 11.03
N VAL A 405 -1.65 9.95 12.21
CA VAL A 405 -2.10 11.35 12.31
C VAL A 405 -1.07 12.30 11.69
N THR A 406 0.21 12.05 11.92
CA THR A 406 1.27 12.90 11.39
C THR A 406 1.44 12.74 9.87
N SER A 407 1.63 11.52 9.37
CA SER A 407 1.95 11.26 7.97
C SER A 407 0.73 11.32 7.03
N PHE A 408 -0.43 10.85 7.48
CA PHE A 408 -1.64 10.75 6.66
C PHE A 408 -2.51 12.02 6.70
N PHE A 409 -2.48 12.76 7.81
CA PHE A 409 -3.32 13.96 7.97
C PHE A 409 -2.53 15.25 8.02
N LEU A 410 -1.56 15.39 8.93
CA LEU A 410 -0.84 16.66 9.11
C LEU A 410 0.12 17.00 7.95
N GLN A 411 0.72 16.00 7.32
CA GLN A 411 1.60 16.18 6.15
C GLN A 411 0.85 16.24 4.82
N TYR A 412 -0.47 16.00 4.82
CA TYR A 412 -1.27 16.07 3.61
C TYR A 412 -1.35 17.51 3.12
N ARG A 413 -0.96 17.74 1.86
CA ARG A 413 -1.01 19.07 1.24
C ARG A 413 -2.45 19.35 0.80
N VAL A 414 -2.97 20.51 1.20
CA VAL A 414 -4.34 20.95 0.92
C VAL A 414 -4.29 22.37 0.41
N ASP A 415 -4.88 22.63 -0.76
CA ASP A 415 -5.25 23.97 -1.18
C ASP A 415 -6.56 24.37 -0.50
N PHE A 416 -6.47 25.20 0.54
CA PHE A 416 -7.64 25.65 1.30
C PHE A 416 -8.55 26.59 0.50
N LYS A 417 -8.17 27.01 -0.71
CA LYS A 417 -9.09 27.74 -1.61
C LYS A 417 -10.05 26.79 -2.34
N GLU A 418 -9.67 25.53 -2.49
CA GLU A 418 -10.45 24.51 -3.20
C GLU A 418 -11.30 23.68 -2.23
N VAL A 419 -12.61 23.84 -2.32
CA VAL A 419 -13.58 23.23 -1.39
C VAL A 419 -13.47 21.70 -1.37
N HIS A 420 -13.23 21.08 -2.52
CA HIS A 420 -13.09 19.63 -2.64
C HIS A 420 -11.83 19.08 -1.96
N GLU A 421 -10.73 19.83 -1.92
CA GLU A 421 -9.53 19.42 -1.18
C GLU A 421 -9.74 19.49 0.34
N VAL A 422 -10.41 20.55 0.81
CA VAL A 422 -10.80 20.70 2.21
C VAL A 422 -11.75 19.58 2.64
N GLN A 423 -12.69 19.17 1.77
CA GLN A 423 -13.57 18.03 2.05
C GLN A 423 -12.81 16.70 2.16
N ARG A 424 -11.89 16.40 1.24
CA ARG A 424 -11.03 15.20 1.33
C ARG A 424 -10.17 15.19 2.60
N TRP A 425 -9.63 16.35 2.97
CA TRP A 425 -8.89 16.52 4.22
C TRP A 425 -9.75 16.28 5.46
N LEU A 426 -10.99 16.79 5.50
CA LEU A 426 -11.95 16.52 6.58
C LEU A 426 -12.42 15.05 6.64
N MET A 427 -12.45 14.34 5.50
CA MET A 427 -12.70 12.90 5.49
C MET A 427 -11.55 12.13 6.16
N ARG A 428 -10.30 12.48 5.87
CA ARG A 428 -9.12 11.91 6.56
C ARG A 428 -9.15 12.18 8.05
N PHE A 429 -9.57 13.38 8.45
CA PHE A 429 -9.80 13.70 9.86
C PHE A 429 -10.79 12.71 10.50
N LYS A 430 -11.97 12.52 9.88
CA LYS A 430 -13.02 11.63 10.41
C LYS A 430 -12.56 10.16 10.50
N GLN A 431 -11.76 9.69 9.56
CA GLN A 431 -11.20 8.32 9.58
C GLN A 431 -10.30 8.10 10.80
N LEU A 432 -9.37 9.03 11.02
CA LEU A 432 -8.44 8.95 12.14
C LEU A 432 -9.14 9.17 13.49
N ASP A 433 -10.12 10.06 13.53
CA ASP A 433 -10.92 10.32 14.74
C ASP A 433 -11.66 9.05 15.19
N LEU A 434 -12.31 8.36 14.24
CA LEU A 434 -12.97 7.08 14.50
C LEU A 434 -12.00 6.01 14.99
N ARG A 435 -10.82 5.89 14.36
CA ARG A 435 -9.76 4.96 14.79
C ARG A 435 -9.34 5.21 16.24
N LEU A 436 -9.13 6.48 16.61
CA LEU A 436 -8.73 6.86 17.96
C LEU A 436 -9.83 6.50 18.97
N VAL A 437 -11.08 6.88 18.71
CA VAL A 437 -12.22 6.55 19.60
C VAL A 437 -12.33 5.03 19.82
N GLN A 438 -12.20 4.25 18.75
CA GLN A 438 -12.31 2.80 18.83
C GLN A 438 -11.18 2.13 19.62
N TRP A 439 -9.95 2.64 19.49
CA TRP A 439 -8.83 2.12 20.28
C TRP A 439 -9.15 2.14 21.78
N LYS A 440 -9.69 3.26 22.31
CA LYS A 440 -10.07 3.40 23.73
C LYS A 440 -11.22 2.46 24.12
N PHE A 441 -12.20 2.25 23.23
CA PHE A 441 -13.35 1.38 23.45
C PHE A 441 -12.97 -0.12 23.52
N PHE A 442 -12.06 -0.56 22.66
CA PHE A 442 -11.65 -1.96 22.55
C PHE A 442 -10.53 -2.39 23.50
N LEU A 443 -10.03 -1.49 24.36
CA LEU A 443 -9.15 -1.89 25.45
C LEU A 443 -9.90 -2.83 26.43
N PRO A 444 -9.27 -3.94 26.85
CA PRO A 444 -9.81 -4.79 27.91
C PRO A 444 -10.11 -3.96 29.16
N GLU A 445 -11.13 -4.33 29.94
CA GLU A 445 -11.56 -3.56 31.10
C GLU A 445 -10.40 -3.25 32.07
N LYS A 446 -9.46 -4.20 32.24
CA LYS A 446 -8.22 -3.99 33.00
C LYS A 446 -7.43 -2.77 32.45
N TRP A 447 -7.17 -2.73 31.16
CA TRP A 447 -6.28 -1.75 30.54
C TRP A 447 -6.92 -0.41 30.14
N ARG A 448 -8.23 -0.22 30.34
CA ARG A 448 -8.94 1.03 29.97
C ARG A 448 -8.50 2.24 30.78
N LYS A 449 -8.05 2.04 32.02
CA LYS A 449 -7.52 3.11 32.87
C LYS A 449 -6.00 3.14 32.74
N ALA A 450 -5.46 4.29 32.33
CA ALA A 450 -4.02 4.49 32.14
C ALA A 450 -3.20 4.21 33.42
N CYS A 451 -3.78 4.48 34.59
CA CYS A 451 -3.13 4.30 35.89
C CYS A 451 -3.69 3.08 36.64
N GLN A 452 -3.78 1.92 35.99
CA GLN A 452 -4.11 0.67 36.68
C GLN A 452 -2.86 0.09 37.35
N PHE A 453 -2.94 -0.17 38.65
CA PHE A 453 -1.88 -0.85 39.40
C PHE A 453 -1.92 -2.36 39.10
N ASN A 454 -0.74 -2.95 38.87
CA ASN A 454 -0.56 -4.39 38.86
C ASN A 454 -0.67 -4.98 40.27
N ASN A 455 -0.62 -6.31 40.39
CA ASN A 455 -0.72 -7.02 41.68
C ASN A 455 0.36 -6.61 42.70
N ASP A 456 1.47 -6.04 42.22
CA ASP A 456 2.60 -5.56 43.04
C ASP A 456 2.50 -4.06 43.37
N GLY A 457 1.40 -3.40 43.02
CA GLY A 457 1.17 -1.97 43.30
C GLY A 457 1.94 -1.02 42.38
N ASN A 458 2.43 -1.49 41.24
CA ASN A 458 3.16 -0.70 40.24
C ASN A 458 2.31 -0.43 38.99
N LEU A 459 2.48 0.72 38.36
CA LEU A 459 1.81 1.06 37.10
C LEU A 459 2.57 0.45 35.92
N ASP A 460 1.87 -0.10 34.92
CA ASP A 460 2.50 -0.58 33.68
C ASP A 460 2.99 0.62 32.85
N PRO A 461 4.32 0.76 32.71
CA PRO A 461 4.90 1.88 32.01
C PRO A 461 4.62 1.96 30.49
N ASN A 462 4.54 0.83 29.78
CA ASN A 462 4.21 0.79 28.35
C ASN A 462 2.76 1.20 28.13
N LEU A 463 1.87 0.74 29.02
CA LEU A 463 0.46 1.12 28.99
C LEU A 463 0.27 2.62 29.21
N VAL A 464 0.99 3.20 30.17
CA VAL A 464 0.97 4.65 30.42
C VAL A 464 1.39 5.41 29.17
N LEU A 465 2.48 4.99 28.51
CA LEU A 465 2.91 5.61 27.25
C LEU A 465 1.90 5.40 26.12
N ALA A 466 1.22 4.26 26.06
CA ALA A 466 0.15 4.02 25.09
C ALA A 466 -0.98 5.05 25.23
N HIS A 467 -1.48 5.27 26.46
CA HIS A 467 -2.54 6.26 26.72
C HIS A 467 -2.08 7.69 26.47
N ILE A 468 -0.85 8.03 26.83
CA ILE A 468 -0.29 9.36 26.56
C ILE A 468 -0.10 9.59 25.06
N ALA A 469 0.44 8.61 24.32
CA ALA A 469 0.61 8.68 22.87
C ALA A 469 -0.74 8.78 22.15
N HIS A 470 -1.74 8.02 22.60
CA HIS A 470 -3.11 8.07 22.10
C HIS A 470 -3.74 9.46 22.27
N ASN A 471 -3.73 10.01 23.49
CA ASN A 471 -4.28 11.35 23.75
C ASN A 471 -3.51 12.44 23.00
N THR A 472 -2.19 12.27 22.85
CA THR A 472 -1.38 13.17 22.01
C THR A 472 -1.79 13.10 20.54
N ALA A 473 -2.14 11.92 20.02
CA ALA A 473 -2.64 11.77 18.65
C ALA A 473 -4.00 12.48 18.46
N VAL A 474 -4.89 12.40 19.47
CA VAL A 474 -6.15 13.15 19.52
C VAL A 474 -5.87 14.66 19.47
N VAL A 475 -4.97 15.16 20.33
CA VAL A 475 -4.55 16.57 20.30
C VAL A 475 -4.04 16.96 18.91
N LEU A 476 -3.13 16.16 18.33
CA LEU A 476 -2.52 16.44 17.04
C LEU A 476 -3.53 16.46 15.87
N LEU A 477 -4.54 15.61 15.93
CA LEU A 477 -5.60 15.51 14.92
C LEU A 477 -6.58 16.69 15.00
N HIS A 478 -7.04 17.04 16.21
CA HIS A 478 -8.10 18.04 16.41
C HIS A 478 -7.60 19.49 16.43
N GLN A 479 -6.35 19.73 16.84
CA GLN A 479 -5.81 21.07 17.05
C GLN A 479 -5.92 22.03 15.85
N GLY A 480 -5.76 21.54 14.62
CA GLY A 480 -5.85 22.38 13.42
C GLY A 480 -7.27 22.88 13.15
N LEU A 481 -8.27 22.08 13.56
CA LEU A 481 -9.69 22.43 13.47
C LEU A 481 -10.14 23.27 14.67
N ALA A 482 -9.57 23.00 15.85
CA ALA A 482 -9.85 23.71 17.10
C ALA A 482 -9.44 25.19 17.04
N TYR A 483 -8.23 25.45 16.51
CA TYR A 483 -7.62 26.78 16.47
C TYR A 483 -7.28 27.16 15.01
N PRO A 484 -8.29 27.34 14.13
CA PRO A 484 -8.05 27.57 12.72
C PRO A 484 -7.41 28.97 12.50
N PRO A 485 -6.39 29.08 11.62
CA PRO A 485 -5.89 30.36 11.14
C PRO A 485 -7.01 31.26 10.59
N ALA A 486 -6.81 32.58 10.61
CA ALA A 486 -7.82 33.55 10.15
C ALA A 486 -8.31 33.27 8.73
N GLU A 487 -7.43 32.81 7.84
CA GLU A 487 -7.75 32.44 6.45
C GLU A 487 -8.76 31.29 6.36
N TRP A 488 -8.74 30.37 7.34
CA TRP A 488 -9.63 29.21 7.36
C TRP A 488 -11.01 29.55 7.94
N GLN A 489 -11.13 30.67 8.67
CA GLN A 489 -12.40 31.10 9.24
C GLN A 489 -13.38 31.62 8.16
N SER A 490 -12.86 32.05 7.01
CA SER A 490 -13.66 32.45 5.84
C SER A 490 -14.00 31.30 4.89
N LEU A 491 -13.67 30.05 5.23
CA LEU A 491 -13.98 28.91 4.37
C LEU A 491 -15.49 28.70 4.24
N PRO A 492 -15.98 28.27 3.06
CA PRO A 492 -17.39 27.95 2.86
C PRO A 492 -17.84 26.69 3.62
N VAL A 493 -16.91 25.93 4.19
CA VAL A 493 -17.17 24.71 4.98
C VAL A 493 -17.04 25.02 6.47
N ARG A 494 -18.07 24.66 7.24
CA ARG A 494 -18.08 24.87 8.70
C ARG A 494 -17.15 23.86 9.39
N LEU A 495 -16.10 24.36 10.04
CA LEU A 495 -15.18 23.54 10.84
C LEU A 495 -15.77 23.25 12.23
N PRO A 496 -15.57 22.04 12.79
CA PRO A 496 -16.04 21.67 14.13
C PRO A 496 -15.11 22.24 15.23
N SER A 497 -14.85 23.54 15.20
CA SER A 497 -13.80 24.16 16.02
C SER A 497 -14.08 24.09 17.52
N ALA A 498 -15.32 24.34 17.95
CA ALA A 498 -15.68 24.31 19.37
C ALA A 498 -15.53 22.90 19.98
N SER A 499 -16.08 21.88 19.33
CA SER A 499 -15.98 20.49 19.80
C SER A 499 -14.54 19.97 19.72
N SER A 500 -13.78 20.38 18.70
CA SER A 500 -12.37 20.02 18.58
C SER A 500 -11.50 20.68 19.66
N ALA A 501 -11.81 21.92 20.05
CA ALA A 501 -11.12 22.61 21.13
C ALA A 501 -11.35 21.93 22.48
N GLU A 502 -12.60 21.59 22.79
CA GLU A 502 -12.97 20.81 23.99
C GLU A 502 -12.26 19.46 24.02
N THR A 503 -12.28 18.73 22.89
CA THR A 503 -11.60 17.43 22.76
C THR A 503 -10.09 17.54 23.01
N CYS A 504 -9.44 18.59 22.47
CA CYS A 504 -8.02 18.83 22.70
C CYS A 504 -7.71 19.15 24.17
N GLN A 505 -8.55 19.96 24.84
CA GLN A 505 -8.35 20.29 26.25
C GLN A 505 -8.47 19.06 27.13
N VAL A 506 -9.54 18.28 26.97
CA VAL A 506 -9.77 17.06 27.75
C VAL A 506 -8.61 16.09 27.56
N ALA A 507 -8.15 15.88 26.33
CA ALA A 507 -7.01 15.01 26.05
C ALA A 507 -5.70 15.52 26.68
N ALA A 508 -5.45 16.83 26.67
CA ALA A 508 -4.26 17.42 27.27
C ALA A 508 -4.29 17.38 28.81
N ASP A 509 -5.44 17.60 29.42
CA ASP A 509 -5.65 17.48 30.87
C ASP A 509 -5.51 16.02 31.34
N GLU A 510 -6.01 15.07 30.55
CA GLU A 510 -5.83 13.63 30.81
C GLU A 510 -4.34 13.25 30.76
N VAL A 511 -3.58 13.72 29.76
CA VAL A 511 -2.13 13.51 29.69
C VAL A 511 -1.39 14.09 30.91
N ALA A 512 -1.73 15.30 31.32
CA ALA A 512 -1.12 15.94 32.49
C ALA A 512 -1.38 15.13 33.77
N THR A 513 -2.62 14.66 33.95
CA THR A 513 -3.04 13.85 35.10
C THR A 513 -2.34 12.50 35.14
N ILE A 514 -2.30 11.80 34.00
CA ILE A 514 -1.63 10.50 33.88
C ILE A 514 -0.14 10.64 34.20
N ALA A 515 0.50 11.69 33.67
CA ALA A 515 1.93 11.92 33.90
C ALA A 515 2.26 12.19 35.36
N GLU A 516 1.49 13.06 36.03
CA GLU A 516 1.68 13.38 37.45
C GLU A 516 1.50 12.13 38.32
N GLN A 517 0.45 11.34 38.07
CA GLN A 517 0.20 10.10 38.79
C GLN A 517 1.30 9.06 38.57
N PHE A 518 1.73 8.86 37.32
CA PHE A 518 2.77 7.88 36.99
C PHE A 518 4.12 8.26 37.60
N LEU A 519 4.53 9.51 37.45
CA LEU A 519 5.81 9.99 37.96
C LEU A 519 5.83 10.02 39.50
N GLY A 520 4.68 10.23 40.16
CA GLY A 520 4.57 10.16 41.62
C GLY A 520 4.77 8.75 42.20
N HIS A 521 4.48 7.69 41.44
CA HIS A 521 4.51 6.30 41.93
C HIS A 521 5.60 5.43 41.30
N SER A 522 6.29 5.93 40.26
CA SER A 522 7.32 5.21 39.53
C SER A 522 8.63 5.97 39.58
N HIS A 523 9.77 5.27 39.74
CA HIS A 523 11.12 5.84 39.64
C HIS A 523 11.85 5.47 38.35
N VAL A 524 11.14 4.88 37.38
CA VAL A 524 11.71 4.37 36.13
C VAL A 524 12.22 5.52 35.23
N LEU A 525 13.28 5.24 34.47
CA LEU A 525 13.78 6.13 33.42
C LEU A 525 12.74 6.24 32.30
N ILE A 526 12.45 7.46 31.86
CA ILE A 526 11.28 7.75 31.04
C ILE A 526 11.65 7.86 29.56
N SER A 527 10.84 7.26 28.69
CA SER A 527 11.02 7.31 27.24
C SER A 527 11.04 8.76 26.72
N PRO A 528 11.92 9.09 25.76
CA PRO A 528 11.89 10.37 25.05
C PRO A 528 10.53 10.71 24.43
N GLN A 529 9.76 9.70 23.99
CA GLN A 529 8.42 9.88 23.43
C GLN A 529 7.45 10.47 24.46
N PHE A 530 7.56 10.07 25.72
CA PHE A 530 6.76 10.63 26.82
C PHE A 530 7.01 12.14 26.97
N SER A 531 8.27 12.55 26.93
CA SER A 531 8.66 13.97 27.04
C SER A 531 8.13 14.78 25.85
N PHE A 532 8.14 14.19 24.64
CA PHE A 532 7.56 14.79 23.44
C PHE A 532 6.05 14.97 23.56
N CYS A 533 5.31 13.95 24.02
CA CYS A 533 3.87 14.02 24.23
C CYS A 533 3.48 15.12 25.24
N LEU A 534 4.19 15.20 26.38
CA LEU A 534 4.02 16.28 27.35
C LEU A 534 4.25 17.66 26.73
N PHE A 535 5.29 17.80 25.89
CA PHE A 535 5.57 19.05 25.20
C PHE A 535 4.43 19.47 24.26
N VAL A 536 3.89 18.53 23.47
CA VAL A 536 2.75 18.77 22.57
C VAL A 536 1.51 19.22 23.35
N CYS A 537 1.15 18.53 24.44
CA CYS A 537 0.00 18.90 25.27
C CYS A 537 0.21 20.24 25.99
N GLY A 538 1.39 20.50 26.56
CA GLY A 538 1.72 21.79 27.18
C GLY A 538 1.63 22.96 26.20
N LYS A 539 2.06 22.74 24.95
CA LYS A 539 1.91 23.73 23.88
C LYS A 539 0.44 23.96 23.52
N MET A 540 -0.35 22.90 23.38
CA MET A 540 -1.78 22.99 23.11
C MET A 540 -2.52 23.78 24.20
N LEU A 541 -2.20 23.58 25.48
CA LEU A 541 -2.79 24.34 26.60
C LEU A 541 -2.47 25.84 26.52
N LEU A 542 -1.22 26.20 26.17
CA LEU A 542 -0.85 27.60 25.92
C LEU A 542 -1.60 28.19 24.73
N THR A 543 -1.71 27.44 23.63
CA THR A 543 -2.46 27.86 22.44
C THR A 543 -3.93 28.08 22.77
N HIS A 544 -4.55 27.21 23.57
CA HIS A 544 -5.92 27.38 24.01
C HIS A 544 -6.11 28.65 24.83
N ALA A 545 -5.29 28.87 25.85
CA ALA A 545 -5.35 30.05 26.71
C ALA A 545 -5.16 31.34 25.90
N ALA A 546 -4.21 31.34 24.96
CA ALA A 546 -3.96 32.48 24.09
C ALA A 546 -5.13 32.75 23.11
N TYR A 547 -5.67 31.71 22.47
CA TYR A 547 -6.71 31.84 21.45
C TYR A 547 -8.06 32.28 22.05
N TYR A 548 -8.47 31.68 23.17
CA TYR A 548 -9.73 32.00 23.86
C TYR A 548 -9.59 33.11 24.91
N GLN A 549 -8.39 33.67 25.09
CA GLN A 549 -8.09 34.67 26.13
C GLN A 549 -8.53 34.21 27.53
N SER A 550 -8.35 32.92 27.82
CA SER A 550 -8.70 32.29 29.09
C SER A 550 -7.48 32.15 29.99
N ALA A 551 -7.72 31.97 31.30
CA ALA A 551 -6.65 31.67 32.24
C ALA A 551 -6.04 30.29 31.94
N LEU A 552 -4.72 30.18 32.05
CA LEU A 552 -4.02 28.91 31.89
C LEU A 552 -4.41 27.95 33.01
N THR A 553 -4.75 26.71 32.64
CA THR A 553 -5.17 25.67 33.59
C THR A 553 -3.99 25.17 34.44
N SER A 554 -4.29 24.63 35.64
CA SER A 554 -3.27 24.01 36.50
C SER A 554 -2.57 22.82 35.83
N SER A 555 -3.22 22.16 34.87
CA SER A 555 -2.65 21.08 34.07
C SER A 555 -1.36 21.49 33.37
N PHE A 556 -1.21 22.76 32.96
CA PHE A 556 0.04 23.24 32.39
C PHE A 556 1.19 23.20 33.41
N ASP A 557 0.92 23.59 34.66
CA ASP A 557 1.91 23.53 35.74
C ASP A 557 2.28 22.07 36.05
N SER A 558 1.32 21.14 36.03
CA SER A 558 1.58 19.70 36.13
C SER A 558 2.47 19.17 34.99
N VAL A 559 2.25 19.61 33.75
CA VAL A 559 3.11 19.26 32.60
C VAL A 559 4.55 19.75 32.81
N ILE A 560 4.73 20.99 33.26
CA ILE A 560 6.06 21.56 33.56
C ILE A 560 6.76 20.75 34.65
N SER A 561 6.07 20.48 35.76
CA SER A 561 6.64 19.72 36.88
C SER A 561 7.01 18.29 36.47
N SER A 562 6.18 17.66 35.64
CA SER A 562 6.45 16.35 35.05
C SER A 562 7.70 16.33 34.16
N LEU A 563 7.90 17.34 33.31
CA LEU A 563 9.11 17.46 32.49
C LEU A 563 10.38 17.70 33.32
N GLU A 564 10.28 18.45 34.42
CA GLU A 564 11.40 18.66 35.36
C GLU A 564 11.76 17.37 36.10
N GLU A 565 10.76 16.60 36.53
CA GLU A 565 10.93 15.28 37.12
C GLU A 565 11.64 14.32 36.17
N ILE A 566 11.17 14.24 34.91
CA ILE A 566 11.81 13.41 33.88
C ILE A 566 13.26 13.85 33.65
N SER A 567 13.51 15.16 33.55
CA SER A 567 14.86 15.70 33.40
C SER A 567 15.78 15.30 34.55
N ARG A 568 15.27 15.33 35.79
CA ARG A 568 16.04 14.93 36.98
C ARG A 568 16.41 13.45 36.94
N ARG A 569 15.49 12.58 36.49
CA ARG A 569 15.77 11.14 36.34
C ARG A 569 16.86 10.86 35.32
N TRP A 570 16.83 11.57 34.18
CA TRP A 570 17.87 11.45 33.15
C TRP A 570 19.24 11.98 33.63
N ASN A 571 19.27 13.09 34.38
CA ASN A 571 20.53 13.70 34.85
C ASN A 571 21.07 13.09 36.15
N GLY A 572 20.25 12.35 36.91
CA GLY A 572 20.56 11.87 38.27
C GLY A 572 20.52 12.98 39.34
N GLU A 573 20.89 12.64 40.59
CA GLU A 573 20.80 13.53 41.76
C GLU A 573 21.83 14.69 41.78
N GLN A 574 22.79 14.71 40.86
CA GLN A 574 23.82 15.76 40.76
C GLN A 574 23.32 16.95 39.92
N PRO A 575 23.74 18.20 40.20
CA PRO A 575 23.34 19.37 39.43
C PRO A 575 23.77 19.21 37.95
N PRO A 576 22.93 19.64 36.99
CA PRO A 576 23.10 19.25 35.59
C PRO A 576 24.33 19.89 34.96
N ALA A 577 25.26 19.07 34.47
CA ALA A 577 26.37 19.52 33.63
C ALA A 577 25.98 19.70 32.15
N ARG A 578 24.88 19.07 31.68
CA ARG A 578 24.38 19.13 30.30
C ARG A 578 22.84 19.05 30.23
N ALA A 579 22.23 19.76 29.28
CA ALA A 579 20.78 19.75 29.04
C ALA A 579 20.32 18.50 28.27
N ASN A 580 19.36 17.75 28.81
CA ASN A 580 18.70 16.62 28.15
C ASN A 580 17.39 17.04 27.45
N LEU A 581 16.76 16.12 26.71
CA LEU A 581 15.57 16.43 25.93
C LEU A 581 14.42 17.04 26.76
N ALA A 582 14.09 16.45 27.90
CA ALA A 582 13.00 16.92 28.76
C ALA A 582 13.27 18.33 29.31
N SER A 583 14.51 18.63 29.73
CA SER A 583 14.90 19.97 30.16
C SER A 583 14.76 21.01 29.05
N LYS A 584 15.11 20.64 27.81
CA LYS A 584 14.97 21.53 26.65
C LYS A 584 13.50 21.80 26.33
N PHE A 585 12.61 20.81 26.42
CA PHE A 585 11.16 21.01 26.29
C PHE A 585 10.56 21.86 27.42
N CYS A 586 10.97 21.61 28.68
CA CYS A 586 10.52 22.39 29.83
C CYS A 586 10.88 23.88 29.71
N SER A 587 12.15 24.19 29.41
CA SER A 587 12.63 25.57 29.26
C SER A 587 11.86 26.34 28.18
N ARG A 588 11.45 25.65 27.10
CA ARG A 588 10.66 26.25 26.01
C ARG A 588 9.25 26.60 26.42
N LEU A 589 8.54 25.68 27.07
CA LEU A 589 7.19 25.95 27.54
C LEU A 589 7.18 27.08 28.58
N LYS A 590 8.18 27.13 29.47
CA LYS A 590 8.35 28.25 30.41
C LYS A 590 8.61 29.58 29.71
N LYS A 591 9.50 29.61 28.71
CA LYS A 591 9.78 30.80 27.91
C LYS A 591 8.51 31.29 27.19
N ALA A 592 7.77 30.39 26.56
CA ALA A 592 6.53 30.69 25.87
C ALA A 592 5.44 31.28 26.79
N ARG A 593 5.32 30.75 28.02
CA ARG A 593 4.41 31.31 29.04
C ARG A 593 4.74 32.77 29.37
N ILE A 594 6.03 33.13 29.43
CA ILE A 594 6.48 34.50 29.74
C ILE A 594 6.25 35.43 28.56
N GLU A 595 6.53 34.97 27.35
CA GLU A 595 6.43 35.76 26.11
C GLU A 595 4.98 36.02 25.67
N GLY A 596 3.99 35.34 26.29
CA GLY A 596 2.57 35.47 25.94
C GLY A 596 2.25 34.99 24.52
N SER A 597 3.17 34.27 23.89
CA SER A 597 3.09 33.78 22.51
C SER A 597 2.73 32.30 22.51
N GLY A 598 1.66 31.94 21.80
CA GLY A 598 1.33 30.54 21.49
C GLY A 598 2.27 29.89 20.47
N SER A 599 3.20 30.65 19.88
CA SER A 599 4.16 30.16 18.88
C SER A 599 5.45 29.68 19.55
N VAL A 600 5.49 28.37 19.78
CA VAL A 600 6.69 27.67 20.29
C VAL A 600 7.24 26.77 19.20
N ASP A 601 8.26 27.22 18.46
CA ASP A 601 8.91 26.34 17.47
C ASP A 601 9.64 25.20 18.19
N ILE A 602 9.41 23.96 17.74
CA ILE A 602 10.03 22.75 18.30
C ILE A 602 11.51 22.62 17.85
N ARG A 603 11.91 23.29 16.75
CA ARG A 603 13.21 23.13 16.07
C ARG A 603 14.43 23.52 16.90
N GLU A 604 14.32 24.52 17.76
CA GLU A 604 15.46 24.95 18.57
C GLU A 604 15.77 23.93 19.71
N ALA A 605 14.97 22.88 19.95
CA ALA A 605 15.12 21.95 21.08
C ALA A 605 16.33 21.01 20.95
N PHE A 606 16.97 20.99 19.79
CA PHE A 606 18.14 20.17 19.48
C PHE A 606 19.29 20.98 18.88
N SER A 607 19.17 22.31 18.87
CA SER A 607 20.24 23.24 18.49
C SER A 607 21.24 23.37 19.64
N GLU A 608 22.52 23.05 19.42
CA GLU A 608 23.61 23.46 20.29
C GLU A 608 23.88 24.96 20.04
N ARG A 609 23.13 25.84 20.70
CA ARG A 609 23.61 27.21 20.94
C ARG A 609 23.89 27.31 22.43
N GLN A 610 25.15 27.58 22.79
CA GLN A 610 25.55 27.82 24.17
C GLN A 610 24.69 28.91 24.80
N ASP A 611 23.99 28.58 25.89
CA ASP A 611 23.36 29.56 26.77
C ASP A 611 24.46 30.42 27.41
N ALA A 612 24.64 31.64 26.93
CA ALA A 612 25.58 32.59 27.50
C ALA A 612 25.09 33.09 28.87
N ILE A 613 26.02 33.10 29.83
CA ILE A 613 25.89 33.59 31.21
C ILE A 613 25.42 35.07 31.20
N PRO A 614 24.50 35.49 32.10
CA PRO A 614 23.96 36.85 32.08
C PRO A 614 24.97 37.87 32.65
N SER A 615 25.42 38.82 31.82
CA SER A 615 26.12 40.02 32.29
C SER A 615 25.37 41.30 31.92
N SER A 616 24.96 41.99 32.98
CA SER A 616 24.49 43.37 33.15
C SER A 616 24.59 44.42 32.01
N ARG A 617 23.47 45.17 31.92
CA ARG A 617 23.33 46.65 31.82
C ARG A 617 23.74 47.41 30.56
N ASN A 618 22.78 48.27 30.18
CA ASN A 618 22.86 49.55 29.44
C ASN A 618 23.19 49.43 27.94
N ALA A 619 22.78 50.29 27.04
CA ALA A 619 21.71 51.29 26.89
C ALA A 619 21.88 51.76 25.42
N ASP A 620 20.83 52.35 24.87
CA ASP A 620 20.89 53.39 23.85
C ASP A 620 21.10 53.08 22.34
N VAL A 621 20.04 53.47 21.61
CA VAL A 621 20.07 54.53 20.56
C VAL A 621 20.46 54.11 19.12
N SER A 622 19.42 53.74 18.37
CA SER A 622 18.90 54.42 17.15
C SER A 622 19.67 54.48 15.81
N PHE A 623 18.83 54.46 14.77
CA PHE A 623 18.87 55.16 13.45
C PHE A 623 18.86 54.28 12.19
N ARG A 624 17.62 54.12 11.67
CA ARG A 624 17.11 54.57 10.35
C ARG A 624 17.95 54.29 9.08
N ASN A 625 17.31 53.46 8.24
CA ASN A 625 16.56 53.84 7.02
C ASN A 625 17.31 54.01 5.68
N THR A 626 16.53 53.69 4.62
CA THR A 626 16.70 53.96 3.17
C THR A 626 17.66 53.02 2.42
N GLY A 627 17.35 52.49 1.24
CA GLY A 627 16.21 52.61 0.33
C GLY A 627 16.59 52.08 -1.07
N LEU A 628 15.56 51.86 -1.90
CA LEU A 628 15.56 51.81 -3.38
C LEU A 628 15.91 50.51 -4.16
N GLN A 629 14.83 49.98 -4.73
CA GLN A 629 14.53 49.75 -6.17
C GLN A 629 15.21 48.63 -7.00
N ARG A 630 14.35 47.64 -7.31
CA ARG A 630 13.84 47.20 -8.63
C ARG A 630 14.79 46.78 -9.78
N MET A 631 14.45 45.58 -10.29
CA MET A 631 14.30 45.12 -11.69
C MET A 631 15.39 44.25 -12.36
N SER A 632 15.06 42.96 -12.44
CA SER A 632 14.91 42.11 -13.65
C SER A 632 16.07 41.75 -14.59
N THR A 633 16.05 40.44 -14.93
CA THR A 633 16.41 39.71 -16.18
C THR A 633 17.81 39.11 -16.41
N SER A 634 17.75 37.80 -16.67
CA SER A 634 18.47 36.94 -17.65
C SER A 634 19.93 36.50 -17.44
N ASN A 635 20.08 35.16 -17.38
CA ASN A 635 21.11 34.25 -17.90
C ASN A 635 22.50 34.80 -18.28
N GLU A 636 23.57 34.23 -17.70
CA GLU A 636 24.46 33.24 -18.35
C GLU A 636 25.67 32.86 -17.47
N VAL A 637 26.21 31.68 -17.78
CA VAL A 637 27.28 30.92 -17.13
C VAL A 637 28.67 31.54 -17.34
N THR A 638 29.51 31.63 -16.29
CA THR A 638 30.95 31.26 -16.34
C THR A 638 31.64 31.34 -14.96
N VAL A 639 32.39 30.29 -14.62
CA VAL A 639 33.39 30.21 -13.53
C VAL A 639 34.76 30.42 -14.19
N PRO A 640 35.71 31.18 -13.60
CA PRO A 640 36.84 30.52 -12.91
C PRO A 640 37.54 31.30 -11.79
N GLY A 641 38.14 30.55 -10.85
CA GLY A 641 39.52 30.80 -10.43
C GLY A 641 39.73 31.28 -9.00
N ALA A 642 40.16 30.35 -8.15
CA ALA A 642 40.69 30.58 -6.81
C ALA A 642 42.03 31.34 -6.83
N LEU A 643 42.28 32.11 -5.78
CA LEU A 643 43.62 32.53 -5.34
C LEU A 643 43.71 32.35 -3.82
N ASP A 644 44.63 31.47 -3.43
CA ASP A 644 45.10 31.22 -2.08
C ASP A 644 45.82 32.42 -1.46
N GLY A 645 45.77 32.50 -0.13
CA GLY A 645 46.56 33.41 0.68
C GLY A 645 46.39 33.15 2.18
N GLU A 646 47.05 32.11 2.69
CA GLU A 646 47.23 31.81 4.11
C GLU A 646 47.95 32.96 4.85
N ILE A 647 47.44 33.36 6.04
CA ILE A 647 48.27 33.81 7.16
C ILE A 647 47.61 33.43 8.51
N GLY A 648 48.32 32.63 9.31
CA GLY A 648 48.51 32.91 10.74
C GLY A 648 47.64 32.17 11.77
N ILE A 649 48.12 30.99 12.18
CA ILE A 649 47.59 30.17 13.28
C ILE A 649 47.81 30.85 14.64
N ASN A 650 46.76 30.93 15.47
CA ASN A 650 46.86 30.86 16.92
C ASN A 650 45.76 29.91 17.44
N GLY A 651 46.17 29.02 18.33
CA GLY A 651 45.49 27.75 18.58
C GLY A 651 44.20 27.78 19.40
N THR A 652 43.67 26.56 19.46
CA THR A 652 42.72 25.98 20.43
C THR A 652 41.24 26.32 20.26
N GLN A 653 40.59 25.63 19.32
CA GLN A 653 39.36 24.82 19.49
C GLN A 653 38.94 24.29 18.12
N THR A 654 39.23 23.02 17.81
CA THR A 654 38.67 22.37 16.62
C THR A 654 37.26 21.88 16.97
N GLU A 655 36.31 22.80 16.96
CA GLU A 655 34.90 22.48 16.72
C GLU A 655 34.77 22.09 15.25
N SER A 656 34.33 20.85 14.99
CA SER A 656 33.79 20.49 13.68
C SER A 656 32.51 21.30 13.44
N PRO A 657 32.13 21.64 12.19
CA PRO A 657 31.03 22.56 11.90
C PRO A 657 29.74 22.17 12.64
N GLU A 658 29.34 22.97 13.62
CA GLU A 658 28.23 22.67 14.52
C GLU A 658 26.86 22.84 13.87
N SER A 659 26.00 21.86 14.19
CA SER A 659 24.54 21.92 14.31
C SER A 659 23.69 22.11 13.03
N ILE A 660 23.44 20.98 12.35
CA ILE A 660 22.22 20.80 11.57
C ILE A 660 21.01 20.89 12.52
N SER A 661 20.41 22.08 12.59
CA SER A 661 19.14 22.42 13.26
C SER A 661 17.90 21.74 12.61
N LEU A 662 18.06 20.65 11.85
CA LEU A 662 17.03 20.10 10.97
C LEU A 662 16.21 18.93 11.57
N ALA A 663 16.32 18.64 12.86
CA ALA A 663 15.71 17.43 13.41
C ALA A 663 14.17 17.49 13.57
N PHE A 664 13.51 18.63 13.34
CA PHE A 664 12.05 18.72 13.44
C PHE A 664 11.39 19.49 12.29
N PRO A 665 10.28 18.99 11.70
CA PRO A 665 9.45 19.76 10.81
C PRO A 665 8.74 20.81 11.66
N PRO A 666 8.25 21.90 11.07
CA PRO A 666 7.47 22.82 11.86
C PRO A 666 6.14 22.12 12.20
N LEU A 667 5.66 22.28 13.44
CA LEU A 667 4.30 21.84 13.81
C LEU A 667 3.27 22.49 12.86
N PRO A 668 2.04 21.95 12.74
CA PRO A 668 1.01 22.48 11.84
C PRO A 668 0.89 24.01 11.93
N LEU A 669 0.57 24.67 10.81
CA LEU A 669 0.56 26.14 10.69
C LEU A 669 -0.22 26.87 11.81
N SER A 670 -1.22 26.22 12.41
CA SER A 670 -1.96 26.73 13.58
C SER A 670 -1.07 27.05 14.79
N PHE A 671 0.10 26.41 14.91
CA PHE A 671 1.07 26.66 15.97
C PHE A 671 2.21 27.61 15.59
N GLN A 672 2.21 28.13 14.37
CA GLN A 672 3.24 29.05 13.87
C GLN A 672 2.76 30.50 13.91
N MET A 673 1.67 30.82 14.63
CA MET A 673 1.12 32.18 14.68
C MET A 673 2.18 33.21 15.13
N GLY A 674 2.76 33.89 14.14
CA GLY A 674 3.87 34.82 14.34
C GLY A 674 4.49 35.29 13.04
N SER A 675 3.69 35.83 12.11
CA SER A 675 4.15 36.72 11.02
C SER A 675 2.95 37.38 10.32
N ALA A 676 2.02 37.97 11.07
CA ALA A 676 1.20 39.05 10.52
C ALA A 676 1.86 40.34 10.99
N THR A 677 2.50 41.02 10.05
CA THR A 677 3.08 42.36 10.21
C THR A 677 2.07 43.27 10.91
N HIS A 678 2.57 44.01 11.91
CA HIS A 678 1.98 45.25 12.37
C HIS A 678 1.43 46.05 11.18
N ASP A 679 0.12 46.10 11.04
CA ASP A 679 -0.58 47.29 10.56
C ASP A 679 -1.98 47.30 11.17
N SER A 680 -2.25 48.41 11.85
CA SER A 680 -3.47 48.73 12.56
C SER A 680 -4.71 48.65 11.65
N ILE A 681 -5.79 48.03 12.13
CA ILE A 681 -7.15 48.60 12.26
C ILE A 681 -7.90 47.73 13.29
N PHE A 682 -8.11 48.26 14.49
CA PHE A 682 -9.17 47.81 15.39
C PHE A 682 -10.27 48.88 15.41
N ALA A 683 -11.50 48.41 15.64
CA ALA A 683 -12.77 49.13 15.82
C ALA A 683 -13.62 49.32 14.55
N SER A 684 -14.59 48.44 14.36
CA SER A 684 -16.01 48.80 14.59
C SER A 684 -16.94 47.60 14.35
N GLN A 685 -18.07 47.63 15.07
CA GLN A 685 -19.28 46.82 14.89
C GLN A 685 -19.36 45.46 15.59
N ALA A 686 -19.43 45.53 16.92
CA ALA A 686 -20.37 44.71 17.68
C ALA A 686 -21.15 45.61 18.64
N LYS A 687 -22.35 46.07 18.22
CA LYS A 687 -23.56 46.27 19.06
C LYS A 687 -24.67 47.06 18.35
N SER A 688 -25.90 46.64 18.66
CA SER A 688 -27.24 47.22 18.40
C SER A 688 -27.80 47.02 16.99
N GLY A 689 -29.07 46.66 16.79
CA GLY A 689 -30.19 46.70 17.73
C GLY A 689 -31.33 45.76 17.38
N ASN A 690 -32.17 45.57 18.40
CA ASN A 690 -33.56 45.13 18.32
C ASN A 690 -34.30 45.82 17.17
N ASP A 691 -35.18 45.09 16.47
CA ASP A 691 -36.59 45.45 16.57
C ASP A 691 -37.55 44.28 16.29
N MET A 692 -38.68 44.42 16.96
CA MET A 692 -39.86 43.58 17.19
C MET A 692 -40.53 42.89 15.99
N GLY A 693 -41.13 41.73 16.30
CA GLY A 693 -42.20 41.09 15.52
C GLY A 693 -42.72 39.82 16.20
N GLU A 694 -43.66 39.98 17.13
CA GLU A 694 -44.51 38.97 17.79
C GLU A 694 -45.01 37.88 16.80
N VAL A 695 -45.21 36.62 17.19
CA VAL A 695 -46.46 36.11 17.79
C VAL A 695 -46.23 34.87 18.69
N ILE A 696 -46.45 35.09 20.00
CA ILE A 696 -47.29 34.35 20.97
C ILE A 696 -47.14 32.83 21.16
N GLY A 697 -46.70 32.49 22.39
CA GLY A 697 -47.36 31.58 23.34
C GLY A 697 -46.76 30.19 23.43
N THR A 698 -46.50 29.56 24.57
CA THR A 698 -46.78 29.70 26.03
C THR A 698 -46.12 28.43 26.61
N ASP A 699 -45.59 28.27 27.80
CA ASP A 699 -45.41 29.05 29.01
C ASP A 699 -44.31 28.33 29.82
N MET A 700 -43.54 29.11 30.56
CA MET A 700 -42.67 28.66 31.64
C MET A 700 -43.48 28.05 32.79
N ASN A 701 -42.85 27.20 33.60
CA ASN A 701 -42.81 27.52 35.02
C ASN A 701 -41.55 27.02 35.73
N MET A 702 -40.88 27.98 36.37
CA MET A 702 -39.75 27.83 37.27
C MET A 702 -40.20 27.42 38.68
N ALA A 703 -39.35 26.65 39.35
CA ALA A 703 -38.90 26.78 40.75
C ALA A 703 -38.18 25.46 41.07
N GLY A 704 -36.87 25.42 41.32
CA GLY A 704 -36.23 26.05 42.47
C GLY A 704 -35.86 24.93 43.45
N ASN A 705 -34.59 24.53 43.46
CA ASN A 705 -33.81 24.20 44.65
C ASN A 705 -32.48 23.55 44.26
N CYS A 706 -31.41 24.22 44.66
CA CYS A 706 -30.07 23.68 44.73
C CYS A 706 -30.00 22.75 45.95
N LEU A 707 -29.60 21.49 45.75
CA LEU A 707 -28.66 20.71 46.57
C LEU A 707 -28.73 19.21 46.18
N ASP A 708 -27.56 18.59 46.14
CA ASP A 708 -27.26 17.15 46.02
C ASP A 708 -27.33 16.50 44.62
N PHE A 709 -26.20 16.56 43.90
CA PHE A 709 -25.81 15.52 42.94
C PHE A 709 -24.45 14.95 43.35
N TYR A 710 -24.50 13.85 44.10
CA TYR A 710 -23.55 12.76 43.94
C TYR A 710 -23.85 12.04 42.63
N ASP A 711 -22.78 11.53 42.01
CA ASP A 711 -22.71 10.64 40.85
C ASP A 711 -22.60 11.29 39.47
N LEU A 712 -21.34 11.59 39.09
CA LEU A 712 -20.91 11.96 37.74
C LEU A 712 -19.96 10.89 37.17
N SER A 713 -20.26 9.61 37.40
CA SER A 713 -19.48 8.48 36.84
C SER A 713 -20.04 7.91 35.52
N GLU A 714 -21.11 8.48 34.96
CA GLU A 714 -21.67 8.07 33.67
C GLU A 714 -22.15 9.26 32.84
N GLN A 715 -21.25 9.87 32.06
CA GLN A 715 -21.67 10.58 30.83
C GLN A 715 -20.78 10.17 29.68
N THR A 716 -21.30 9.19 28.94
CA THR A 716 -20.93 8.78 27.60
C THR A 716 -20.95 9.99 26.66
N PHE A 717 -19.82 10.21 25.99
CA PHE A 717 -19.74 11.08 24.82
C PHE A 717 -20.65 10.53 23.71
N LEU A 718 -21.61 11.35 23.28
CA LEU A 718 -22.49 11.23 22.11
C LEU A 718 -23.51 10.06 22.09
N PRO A 719 -24.75 10.28 21.59
CA PRO A 719 -25.78 9.24 21.53
C PRO A 719 -25.34 8.07 20.64
N ALA A 720 -25.40 6.84 21.19
CA ALA A 720 -25.11 5.58 20.49
C ALA A 720 -25.89 5.40 19.17
N GLU A 721 -27.05 6.07 19.02
CA GLU A 721 -27.90 6.01 17.83
C GLU A 721 -27.32 6.71 16.58
N ARG A 722 -26.26 7.52 16.70
CA ARG A 722 -25.55 8.07 15.52
C ARG A 722 -24.36 7.23 15.06
N VAL A 723 -23.88 6.28 15.87
CA VAL A 723 -22.65 5.50 15.58
C VAL A 723 -22.97 4.23 14.81
N THR A 724 -24.11 3.58 15.06
CA THR A 724 -24.51 2.34 14.37
C THR A 724 -24.90 2.55 12.90
N ALA A 725 -25.35 3.75 12.52
CA ALA A 725 -25.75 4.06 11.15
C ALA A 725 -24.63 4.71 10.30
N THR A 726 -23.41 4.92 10.83
CA THR A 726 -22.28 5.45 10.06
C THR A 726 -21.01 4.61 10.13
N ALA A 727 -20.80 3.80 11.19
CA ALA A 727 -19.65 2.91 11.28
C ALA A 727 -19.72 1.71 10.31
N SER A 728 -20.92 1.28 9.92
CA SER A 728 -21.10 0.24 8.88
C SER A 728 -20.85 0.75 7.46
N LEU A 729 -20.78 2.07 7.24
CA LEU A 729 -20.69 2.65 5.90
C LEU A 729 -19.26 3.10 5.53
N VAL A 730 -18.41 3.38 6.52
CA VAL A 730 -17.01 3.78 6.22
C VAL A 730 -16.13 2.57 5.87
N ASN A 731 -16.51 1.33 6.20
CA ASN A 731 -15.68 0.15 5.95
C ASN A 731 -15.79 -0.47 4.55
N ASP A 732 -16.79 -0.10 3.76
CA ASP A 732 -17.21 -0.94 2.61
C ASP A 732 -16.44 -0.69 1.31
N VAL A 733 -15.39 0.14 1.31
CA VAL A 733 -14.64 0.42 0.07
C VAL A 733 -13.11 0.50 0.21
N PHE A 734 -12.56 0.32 1.42
CA PHE A 734 -11.10 0.30 1.67
C PHE A 734 -10.42 -1.03 1.33
N TRP A 735 -11.18 -2.11 1.15
CA TRP A 735 -10.65 -3.39 0.65
C TRP A 735 -10.14 -3.27 -0.80
N LEU A 736 -10.63 -2.30 -1.58
CA LEU A 736 -10.18 -2.11 -2.96
C LEU A 736 -8.71 -1.73 -3.08
N ASP A 737 -8.13 -1.06 -2.08
CA ASP A 737 -6.68 -0.76 -2.05
C ASP A 737 -5.83 -2.04 -1.98
N ALA A 738 -6.38 -3.13 -1.43
CA ALA A 738 -5.70 -4.43 -1.40
C ALA A 738 -5.54 -5.04 -2.80
N PHE A 739 -6.33 -4.60 -3.79
CA PHE A 739 -6.18 -5.01 -5.18
C PHE A 739 -5.11 -4.24 -5.94
N ALA A 740 -4.60 -3.13 -5.40
CA ALA A 740 -3.60 -2.31 -6.09
C ALA A 740 -2.39 -3.13 -6.61
N PRO A 741 -1.79 -4.07 -5.85
CA PRO A 741 -0.70 -4.89 -6.36
C PRO A 741 -1.11 -5.79 -7.54
N ALA A 742 -2.29 -6.42 -7.47
CA ALA A 742 -2.79 -7.29 -8.53
C ALA A 742 -3.15 -6.50 -9.80
N ILE A 743 -3.78 -5.33 -9.64
CA ILE A 743 -4.09 -4.41 -10.74
C ILE A 743 -2.79 -3.93 -11.41
N GLN A 744 -1.80 -3.52 -10.62
CA GLN A 744 -0.50 -3.09 -11.15
C GLN A 744 0.25 -4.24 -11.84
N GLU A 745 0.17 -5.48 -11.33
CA GLU A 745 0.72 -6.65 -12.01
C GLU A 745 0.02 -6.91 -13.35
N LEU A 746 -1.32 -6.88 -13.39
CA LEU A 746 -2.09 -7.00 -14.63
C LEU A 746 -1.69 -5.94 -15.66
N MET A 747 -1.64 -4.67 -15.24
CA MET A 747 -1.24 -3.55 -16.11
C MET A 747 0.18 -3.73 -16.65
N LYS A 748 1.11 -4.19 -15.80
CA LYS A 748 2.50 -4.43 -16.19
C LYS A 748 2.63 -5.60 -17.17
N LEU A 749 1.92 -6.71 -16.94
CA LEU A 749 1.95 -7.89 -17.80
C LEU A 749 1.33 -7.59 -19.18
N SER A 750 0.32 -6.74 -19.23
CA SER A 750 -0.47 -6.50 -20.43
C SER A 750 0.01 -5.31 -21.27
N GLY A 751 0.82 -4.41 -20.70
CA GLY A 751 1.20 -3.15 -21.33
C GLY A 751 0.13 -2.06 -21.25
N THR A 752 -0.60 -1.97 -20.13
CA THR A 752 -1.62 -0.93 -19.88
C THR A 752 -0.99 0.30 -19.20
N PRO A 753 -0.95 1.49 -19.85
CA PRO A 753 -0.35 2.71 -19.29
C PRO A 753 -1.17 3.36 -18.19
N GLY A 754 -2.49 3.40 -18.35
CA GLY A 754 -3.40 4.11 -17.47
C GLY A 754 -4.72 3.37 -17.30
N LEU A 755 -5.23 3.34 -16.07
CA LEU A 755 -6.46 2.67 -15.70
C LEU A 755 -7.21 3.47 -14.62
N SER A 756 -8.52 3.56 -14.74
CA SER A 756 -9.41 4.12 -13.71
C SER A 756 -10.39 3.03 -13.26
N LEU A 757 -10.49 2.82 -11.95
CA LEU A 757 -11.44 1.94 -11.27
C LEU A 757 -12.34 2.81 -10.41
N SER A 758 -13.65 2.65 -10.55
CA SER A 758 -14.63 3.27 -9.68
C SER A 758 -15.65 2.26 -9.20
N VAL A 759 -16.02 2.35 -7.92
CA VAL A 759 -17.06 1.51 -7.32
C VAL A 759 -18.04 2.40 -6.57
N ALA A 760 -19.32 2.24 -6.86
CA ALA A 760 -20.40 2.90 -6.15
C ALA A 760 -21.34 1.86 -5.57
N THR A 761 -21.73 2.03 -4.31
CA THR A 761 -22.69 1.16 -3.61
C THR A 761 -23.71 2.05 -2.91
N LYS A 762 -24.96 1.61 -2.84
CA LYS A 762 -26.04 2.40 -2.22
C LYS A 762 -25.65 2.97 -0.86
N ASN A 763 -25.89 4.27 -0.68
CA ASN A 763 -25.59 5.03 0.53
C ASN A 763 -24.10 5.13 0.90
N GLN A 764 -23.19 4.61 0.05
CA GLN A 764 -21.75 4.72 0.24
C GLN A 764 -21.15 5.84 -0.61
N PRO A 765 -20.07 6.50 -0.15
CA PRO A 765 -19.26 7.33 -1.03
C PRO A 765 -18.72 6.51 -2.20
N VAL A 766 -18.69 7.12 -3.39
CA VAL A 766 -18.03 6.51 -4.55
C VAL A 766 -16.54 6.40 -4.28
N TYR A 767 -15.98 5.22 -4.52
CA TYR A 767 -14.54 5.01 -4.51
C TYR A 767 -13.98 5.18 -5.91
N HIS A 768 -12.82 5.83 -5.97
CA HIS A 768 -12.04 6.01 -7.18
C HIS A 768 -10.60 5.59 -6.91
N ALA A 769 -10.06 4.69 -7.74
CA ALA A 769 -8.65 4.35 -7.79
C ALA A 769 -8.13 4.51 -9.21
N ASN A 770 -7.15 5.39 -9.35
CA ASN A 770 -6.57 5.76 -10.63
C ASN A 770 -5.10 5.35 -10.66
N TYR A 771 -4.72 4.62 -11.70
CA TYR A 771 -3.41 4.02 -11.85
C TYR A 771 -2.75 4.51 -13.14
N GLY A 772 -1.45 4.75 -13.06
CA GLY A 772 -0.63 5.08 -14.22
C GLY A 772 -0.96 6.45 -14.84
N PHE A 773 -0.83 6.53 -16.16
CA PHE A 773 -0.78 7.80 -16.88
C PHE A 773 -1.82 7.87 -18.00
N ARG A 774 -2.54 9.00 -18.06
CA ARG A 774 -3.40 9.35 -19.20
C ARG A 774 -2.56 9.76 -20.41
N ASP A 775 -1.38 10.32 -20.16
CA ASP A 775 -0.37 10.66 -21.14
C ASP A 775 0.98 10.14 -20.62
N LEU A 776 1.44 9.05 -21.22
CA LEU A 776 2.65 8.36 -20.81
C LEU A 776 3.91 9.19 -21.11
N GLN A 777 3.90 9.95 -22.21
CA GLN A 777 5.07 10.72 -22.66
C GLN A 777 5.33 11.91 -21.73
N ASN A 778 4.26 12.61 -21.33
CA ASN A 778 4.33 13.76 -20.42
C ASN A 778 4.14 13.38 -18.95
N ARG A 779 3.95 12.08 -18.64
CA ARG A 779 3.72 11.53 -17.30
C ARG A 779 2.56 12.20 -16.57
N LEU A 780 1.48 12.49 -17.29
CA LEU A 780 0.28 13.06 -16.69
C LEU A 780 -0.58 11.95 -16.10
N PRO A 781 -0.96 12.02 -14.81
CA PRO A 781 -1.64 10.92 -14.13
C PRO A 781 -3.07 10.72 -14.63
N VAL A 782 -3.59 9.50 -14.51
CA VAL A 782 -5.03 9.27 -14.59
C VAL A 782 -5.71 9.86 -13.35
N THR A 783 -6.90 10.42 -13.53
CA THR A 783 -7.79 10.93 -12.48
C THR A 783 -9.22 10.47 -12.76
N GLU A 784 -10.11 10.59 -11.79
CA GLU A 784 -11.54 10.29 -11.91
C GLU A 784 -12.24 11.16 -12.98
N GLU A 785 -11.66 12.33 -13.29
CA GLU A 785 -12.12 13.26 -14.33
C GLU A 785 -11.47 13.03 -15.70
N THR A 786 -10.54 12.07 -15.80
CA THR A 786 -9.87 11.75 -17.06
C THR A 786 -10.87 11.12 -18.05
N ILE A 787 -10.97 11.70 -19.24
CA ILE A 787 -11.87 11.22 -20.29
C ILE A 787 -11.22 10.06 -21.05
N PHE A 788 -11.91 8.92 -21.08
CA PHE A 788 -11.58 7.73 -21.85
C PHE A 788 -12.59 7.51 -22.99
N PRO A 789 -12.17 6.98 -24.15
CA PRO A 789 -13.09 6.24 -25.00
C PRO A 789 -13.59 5.01 -24.25
N VAL A 790 -14.91 4.84 -24.12
CA VAL A 790 -15.52 3.69 -23.43
C VAL A 790 -16.26 2.75 -24.38
N CYS A 791 -16.05 2.95 -25.67
CA CYS A 791 -16.34 1.97 -26.70
C CYS A 791 -17.81 1.53 -26.64
N SER A 792 -18.07 0.22 -26.73
CA SER A 792 -19.41 -0.35 -26.80
C SER A 792 -20.30 -0.19 -25.56
N LEU A 793 -19.80 0.42 -24.48
CA LEU A 793 -20.67 0.90 -23.41
C LEU A 793 -21.74 1.90 -23.91
N ALA A 794 -21.52 2.53 -25.07
CA ALA A 794 -22.50 3.36 -25.78
C ALA A 794 -23.83 2.63 -26.09
N LYS A 795 -23.82 1.30 -26.25
CA LYS A 795 -24.98 0.52 -26.71
C LYS A 795 -26.15 0.56 -25.73
N GLY A 796 -25.86 0.44 -24.43
CA GLY A 796 -26.88 0.53 -23.38
C GLY A 796 -27.54 1.92 -23.34
N LEU A 797 -26.77 2.98 -23.66
CA LEU A 797 -27.26 4.34 -23.71
C LEU A 797 -28.08 4.64 -24.97
N SER A 798 -27.67 4.10 -26.13
CA SER A 798 -28.47 4.16 -27.37
C SER A 798 -29.83 3.49 -27.18
N ALA A 799 -29.86 2.31 -26.55
CA ALA A 799 -31.11 1.64 -26.18
C ALA A 799 -31.94 2.49 -25.20
N ALA A 800 -31.33 3.12 -24.20
CA ALA A 800 -32.05 4.00 -23.26
C ALA A 800 -32.67 5.22 -23.94
N ALA A 801 -31.99 5.84 -24.92
CA ALA A 801 -32.55 6.93 -25.71
C ALA A 801 -33.80 6.45 -26.48
N MET A 802 -33.72 5.31 -27.17
CA MET A 802 -34.88 4.72 -27.84
C MET A 802 -36.00 4.37 -26.85
N GLY A 803 -35.66 3.90 -25.65
CA GLY A 803 -36.60 3.61 -24.57
C GLY A 803 -37.45 4.82 -24.16
N ILE A 804 -36.89 6.03 -24.21
CA ILE A 804 -37.64 7.27 -23.98
C ILE A 804 -38.71 7.48 -25.07
N LEU A 805 -38.37 7.26 -26.36
CA LEU A 805 -39.34 7.36 -27.45
C LEU A 805 -40.42 6.26 -27.38
N VAL A 806 -40.05 5.07 -26.92
CA VAL A 806 -41.01 3.97 -26.68
C VAL A 806 -41.99 4.34 -25.57
N ASP A 807 -41.50 4.90 -24.46
CA ASP A 807 -42.33 5.33 -23.34
C ASP A 807 -43.30 6.47 -23.74
N GLN A 808 -42.86 7.35 -24.65
CA GLN A 808 -43.69 8.41 -25.23
C GLN A 808 -44.70 7.91 -26.27
N GLY A 809 -44.68 6.62 -26.63
CA GLY A 809 -45.54 6.04 -27.68
C GLY A 809 -45.17 6.45 -29.10
N ILE A 810 -43.99 7.03 -29.31
CA ILE A 810 -43.45 7.40 -30.63
C ILE A 810 -42.86 6.17 -31.32
N ALA A 811 -42.26 5.27 -30.55
CA ALA A 811 -41.65 4.03 -31.01
C ALA A 811 -42.25 2.80 -30.30
N SER A 812 -41.95 1.61 -30.81
CA SER A 812 -42.17 0.32 -30.11
C SER A 812 -40.96 -0.57 -30.38
N TRP A 813 -40.60 -1.43 -29.43
CA TRP A 813 -39.48 -2.36 -29.61
C TRP A 813 -39.73 -3.35 -30.76
N GLU A 814 -40.99 -3.68 -31.02
CA GLU A 814 -41.47 -4.55 -32.09
C GLU A 814 -41.69 -3.79 -33.42
N MET A 815 -41.46 -2.47 -33.44
CA MET A 815 -41.51 -1.67 -34.66
C MET A 815 -40.49 -2.18 -35.67
N LEU A 816 -40.91 -2.36 -36.91
CA LEU A 816 -40.01 -2.75 -37.99
C LEU A 816 -39.07 -1.59 -38.32
N VAL A 817 -37.80 -1.90 -38.55
CA VAL A 817 -36.78 -0.88 -38.81
C VAL A 817 -37.12 -0.06 -40.06
N LYS A 818 -37.73 -0.67 -41.09
CA LYS A 818 -38.20 0.04 -42.29
C LYS A 818 -39.28 1.08 -42.01
N ASP A 819 -40.08 0.89 -40.97
CA ASP A 819 -41.17 1.81 -40.60
C ASP A 819 -40.61 2.95 -39.73
N ALA A 820 -39.54 2.69 -38.97
CA ALA A 820 -38.80 3.70 -38.21
C ALA A 820 -37.82 4.50 -39.08
N THR A 821 -37.24 3.88 -40.11
CA THR A 821 -36.15 4.42 -40.93
C THR A 821 -36.44 4.27 -42.41
N PRO A 822 -36.90 5.33 -43.09
CA PRO A 822 -37.17 5.30 -44.53
C PRO A 822 -35.95 5.00 -45.41
N SER A 823 -34.72 5.09 -44.89
CA SER A 823 -33.50 4.74 -45.61
C SER A 823 -33.05 3.29 -45.40
N PHE A 824 -33.78 2.51 -44.58
CA PHE A 824 -33.50 1.09 -44.33
C PHE A 824 -34.18 0.22 -45.38
N HIS A 825 -33.38 -0.21 -46.35
CA HIS A 825 -33.79 -1.02 -47.49
C HIS A 825 -32.74 -2.10 -47.79
N PRO A 826 -32.50 -3.05 -46.88
CA PRO A 826 -31.57 -4.13 -47.15
C PRO A 826 -31.97 -4.93 -48.39
N ASN A 827 -30.98 -5.38 -49.16
CA ASN A 827 -31.20 -6.17 -50.36
C ASN A 827 -31.93 -7.49 -50.07
N ASP A 828 -31.72 -8.04 -48.87
CA ASP A 828 -32.42 -9.22 -48.40
C ASP A 828 -33.87 -8.90 -47.99
N ARG A 829 -34.82 -9.59 -48.63
CA ARG A 829 -36.25 -9.39 -48.40
C ARG A 829 -36.71 -9.80 -47.00
N TYR A 830 -36.05 -10.76 -46.37
CA TYR A 830 -36.39 -11.18 -45.02
C TYR A 830 -35.97 -10.10 -44.03
N LEU A 831 -34.73 -9.61 -44.13
CA LEU A 831 -34.23 -8.52 -43.31
C LEU A 831 -35.14 -7.27 -43.43
N TYR A 832 -35.51 -6.89 -44.65
CA TYR A 832 -36.37 -5.72 -44.87
C TYR A 832 -37.76 -5.85 -44.20
N ASN A 833 -38.37 -7.04 -44.25
CA ASN A 833 -39.75 -7.22 -43.82
C ASN A 833 -39.93 -7.62 -42.35
N ASN A 834 -38.90 -8.16 -41.70
CA ASN A 834 -39.03 -8.78 -40.39
C ASN A 834 -38.11 -8.21 -39.31
N THR A 835 -37.08 -7.42 -39.67
CA THR A 835 -36.16 -6.87 -38.66
C THR A 835 -36.86 -5.80 -37.84
N THR A 836 -36.97 -6.03 -36.54
CA THR A 836 -37.47 -5.07 -35.54
C THR A 836 -36.34 -4.29 -34.89
N LEU A 837 -36.66 -3.15 -34.25
CA LEU A 837 -35.69 -2.41 -33.44
C LEU A 837 -35.09 -3.29 -32.33
N ALA A 838 -35.91 -4.12 -31.67
CA ALA A 838 -35.44 -5.06 -30.66
C ALA A 838 -34.40 -6.03 -31.22
N ASP A 839 -34.60 -6.57 -32.43
CA ASP A 839 -33.70 -7.56 -33.04
C ASP A 839 -32.28 -7.02 -33.24
N ILE A 840 -32.13 -5.72 -33.49
CA ILE A 840 -30.83 -5.08 -33.61
C ILE A 840 -30.22 -4.83 -32.23
N TYR A 841 -30.97 -4.23 -31.31
CA TYR A 841 -30.48 -3.89 -29.96
C TYR A 841 -30.10 -5.12 -29.11
N ASN A 842 -30.67 -6.30 -29.41
CA ASN A 842 -30.31 -7.56 -28.75
C ASN A 842 -29.41 -8.49 -29.59
N HIS A 843 -28.90 -8.04 -30.74
CA HIS A 843 -28.01 -8.80 -31.60
C HIS A 843 -28.58 -10.15 -32.11
N ARG A 844 -29.86 -10.19 -32.52
CA ARG A 844 -30.48 -11.40 -33.12
C ARG A 844 -31.03 -11.22 -34.53
N SER A 845 -30.75 -10.06 -35.16
CA SER A 845 -31.24 -9.71 -36.50
C SER A 845 -30.78 -10.67 -37.61
N GLY A 846 -29.69 -11.40 -37.40
CA GLY A 846 -29.08 -12.26 -38.41
C GLY A 846 -28.32 -11.49 -39.50
N MET A 847 -28.11 -10.18 -39.34
CA MET A 847 -27.34 -9.37 -40.27
C MET A 847 -25.84 -9.74 -40.23
N SER A 848 -25.20 -9.81 -41.39
CA SER A 848 -23.76 -10.11 -41.52
C SER A 848 -22.88 -8.98 -40.97
N SER A 849 -21.79 -9.27 -40.28
CA SER A 849 -20.89 -8.21 -39.78
C SER A 849 -20.14 -7.49 -40.91
N CYS A 850 -19.83 -6.21 -40.70
CA CYS A 850 -18.96 -5.43 -41.59
C CYS A 850 -17.94 -4.56 -40.83
N GLY A 851 -17.66 -4.88 -39.56
CA GLY A 851 -16.73 -4.09 -38.72
C GLY A 851 -15.33 -3.94 -39.33
N ASN A 852 -14.83 -4.97 -40.02
CA ASN A 852 -13.52 -4.98 -40.70
C ASN A 852 -13.43 -4.03 -41.92
N LEU A 853 -14.57 -3.59 -42.45
CA LEU A 853 -14.65 -2.60 -43.52
C LEU A 853 -14.77 -1.17 -42.99
N VAL A 854 -15.29 -1.01 -41.77
CA VAL A 854 -15.57 0.30 -41.16
C VAL A 854 -14.35 0.88 -40.46
N SER A 855 -13.63 0.07 -39.68
CA SER A 855 -12.49 0.54 -38.87
C SER A 855 -11.14 0.31 -39.54
N GLY A 856 -10.36 1.39 -39.70
CA GLY A 856 -9.03 1.39 -40.29
C GLY A 856 -7.88 1.43 -39.27
N CYS A 857 -6.69 1.75 -39.76
CA CYS A 857 -5.54 2.19 -38.96
C CYS A 857 -5.70 3.63 -38.47
N GLU A 858 -4.87 4.04 -37.51
CA GLU A 858 -4.74 5.43 -37.05
C GLU A 858 -6.08 6.05 -36.62
N GLY A 859 -6.97 5.21 -36.09
CA GLY A 859 -8.32 5.59 -35.68
C GLY A 859 -9.26 5.99 -36.82
N ASN A 860 -8.90 5.75 -38.08
CA ASN A 860 -9.69 6.15 -39.24
C ASN A 860 -10.99 5.37 -39.38
N ILE A 861 -12.05 6.07 -39.78
CA ILE A 861 -13.31 5.48 -40.20
C ILE A 861 -13.32 5.48 -41.73
N LEU A 862 -13.35 4.29 -42.32
CA LEU A 862 -13.17 4.10 -43.76
C LEU A 862 -14.45 4.30 -44.57
N ILE A 863 -15.58 4.37 -43.89
CA ILE A 863 -16.90 4.61 -44.47
C ILE A 863 -17.33 6.02 -44.07
N GLY A 864 -17.75 6.82 -45.05
CA GLY A 864 -18.23 8.18 -44.78
C GLY A 864 -19.66 8.19 -44.24
N LYS A 865 -20.02 9.24 -43.50
CA LYS A 865 -21.37 9.48 -42.93
C LYS A 865 -22.52 9.13 -43.86
N TYR A 866 -22.46 9.61 -45.11
CA TYR A 866 -23.54 9.48 -46.08
C TYR A 866 -23.66 8.07 -46.68
N ASP A 867 -22.66 7.23 -46.46
CA ASP A 867 -22.61 5.87 -46.96
C ASP A 867 -22.95 4.82 -45.91
N CYS A 868 -23.21 5.24 -44.67
CA CYS A 868 -23.52 4.33 -43.57
C CYS A 868 -24.71 3.41 -43.88
N MET A 869 -25.87 3.98 -44.23
CA MET A 869 -27.04 3.18 -44.58
C MET A 869 -26.85 2.39 -45.87
N ARG A 870 -25.94 2.80 -46.77
CA ARG A 870 -25.57 1.98 -47.92
C ARG A 870 -24.85 0.72 -47.44
N VAL A 871 -23.92 0.81 -46.50
CA VAL A 871 -23.27 -0.38 -45.90
C VAL A 871 -24.29 -1.26 -45.20
N VAL A 872 -25.14 -0.69 -44.34
CA VAL A 872 -26.20 -1.43 -43.62
C VAL A 872 -27.10 -2.19 -44.59
N ASN A 873 -27.55 -1.55 -45.67
CA ASN A 873 -28.45 -2.16 -46.65
C ASN A 873 -27.79 -3.24 -47.51
N HIS A 874 -26.47 -3.34 -47.52
CA HIS A 874 -25.75 -4.41 -48.21
C HIS A 874 -25.33 -5.56 -47.28
N GLN A 875 -25.61 -5.47 -45.98
CA GLN A 875 -25.48 -6.62 -45.09
C GLN A 875 -26.47 -7.70 -45.54
N THR A 876 -25.98 -8.93 -45.61
CA THR A 876 -26.78 -10.10 -46.01
C THR A 876 -27.31 -10.83 -44.79
N LEU A 877 -28.40 -11.58 -44.97
CA LEU A 877 -28.86 -12.50 -43.94
C LEU A 877 -27.87 -13.66 -43.79
N VAL A 878 -27.42 -13.92 -42.57
CA VAL A 878 -26.69 -15.12 -42.19
C VAL A 878 -27.67 -16.04 -41.45
N PRO A 879 -28.21 -17.10 -42.08
CA PRO A 879 -29.28 -17.91 -41.49
C PRO A 879 -28.94 -18.51 -40.13
N ALA A 880 -27.68 -18.85 -39.90
CA ALA A 880 -27.20 -19.38 -38.62
C ALA A 880 -27.24 -18.36 -37.47
N HIS A 881 -27.31 -17.07 -37.77
CA HIS A 881 -27.35 -15.99 -36.78
C HIS A 881 -28.78 -15.50 -36.50
N LEU A 882 -29.76 -15.89 -37.31
CA LEU A 882 -31.12 -15.39 -37.21
C LEU A 882 -31.80 -15.92 -35.94
N GLY A 883 -32.25 -15.00 -35.06
CA GLY A 883 -32.91 -15.34 -33.81
C GLY A 883 -31.98 -15.85 -32.70
N SER A 884 -30.70 -16.08 -33.02
CA SER A 884 -29.63 -16.39 -32.07
C SER A 884 -28.78 -15.16 -31.80
N PHE A 885 -28.08 -15.12 -30.67
CA PHE A 885 -27.15 -14.04 -30.39
C PHE A 885 -25.94 -14.06 -31.35
N ALA A 886 -25.76 -12.99 -32.12
CA ALA A 886 -24.63 -12.75 -33.01
C ALA A 886 -24.27 -11.26 -32.99
N TYR A 887 -23.19 -10.93 -32.27
CA TYR A 887 -22.80 -9.55 -32.02
C TYR A 887 -22.48 -8.78 -33.32
N ASP A 888 -23.23 -7.72 -33.59
CA ASP A 888 -22.99 -6.82 -34.73
C ASP A 888 -23.11 -5.36 -34.31
N SER A 889 -21.99 -4.63 -34.43
CA SER A 889 -21.95 -3.20 -34.10
C SER A 889 -22.40 -2.30 -35.24
N THR A 890 -22.36 -2.76 -36.50
CA THR A 890 -22.76 -1.90 -37.62
C THR A 890 -24.27 -1.84 -37.78
N ALA A 891 -25.00 -2.90 -37.42
CA ALA A 891 -26.47 -2.84 -37.40
C ALA A 891 -27.01 -1.74 -36.47
N TYR A 892 -26.28 -1.34 -35.42
CA TYR A 892 -26.66 -0.22 -34.54
C TYR A 892 -26.73 1.12 -35.28
N ASP A 893 -26.05 1.29 -36.42
CA ASP A 893 -26.20 2.50 -37.22
C ASP A 893 -27.63 2.65 -37.79
N ALA A 894 -28.32 1.53 -38.04
CA ALA A 894 -29.74 1.56 -38.39
C ALA A 894 -30.60 2.06 -37.22
N CYS A 895 -30.22 1.73 -35.98
CA CYS A 895 -30.87 2.25 -34.78
C CYS A 895 -30.62 3.74 -34.60
N ASP A 896 -29.40 4.23 -34.87
CA ASP A 896 -29.08 5.65 -34.80
C ASP A 896 -29.89 6.47 -35.83
N GLU A 897 -30.03 5.97 -37.06
CA GLU A 897 -30.86 6.63 -38.10
C GLU A 897 -32.37 6.48 -37.81
N SER A 898 -32.81 5.37 -37.20
CA SER A 898 -34.18 5.20 -36.69
C SER A 898 -34.50 6.24 -35.63
N PHE A 899 -33.60 6.37 -34.65
CA PHE A 899 -33.75 7.32 -33.57
C PHE A 899 -33.86 8.75 -34.11
N LYS A 900 -33.00 9.10 -35.06
CA LYS A 900 -33.02 10.42 -35.69
C LYS A 900 -34.29 10.68 -36.50
N SER A 901 -34.77 9.69 -37.25
CA SER A 901 -36.01 9.77 -38.03
C SER A 901 -37.24 9.97 -37.13
N LEU A 902 -37.28 9.27 -35.99
CA LEU A 902 -38.40 9.31 -35.05
C LEU A 902 -38.39 10.55 -34.13
N SER A 903 -37.22 10.95 -33.64
CA SER A 903 -37.09 12.09 -32.70
C SER A 903 -36.94 13.45 -33.41
N GLY A 904 -36.55 13.46 -34.68
CA GLY A 904 -36.17 14.67 -35.41
C GLY A 904 -34.82 15.27 -35.00
N THR A 905 -34.07 14.62 -34.11
CA THR A 905 -32.77 15.10 -33.60
C THR A 905 -31.70 14.01 -33.67
N SER A 906 -30.41 14.37 -33.71
CA SER A 906 -29.37 13.35 -33.67
C SER A 906 -29.30 12.68 -32.28
N LEU A 907 -28.88 11.40 -32.23
CA LEU A 907 -28.71 10.70 -30.95
C LEU A 907 -27.77 11.46 -30.00
N ASN A 908 -26.67 12.02 -30.52
CA ASN A 908 -25.73 12.83 -29.74
C ASN A 908 -26.42 14.04 -29.10
N ASP A 909 -27.16 14.82 -29.89
CA ASP A 909 -27.75 16.07 -29.40
C ASP A 909 -28.89 15.79 -28.42
N PHE A 910 -29.68 14.74 -28.70
CA PHE A 910 -30.73 14.29 -27.79
C PHE A 910 -30.16 13.85 -26.44
N LEU A 911 -29.15 12.96 -26.45
CA LEU A 911 -28.52 12.50 -25.21
C LEU A 911 -27.90 13.66 -24.43
N GLN A 912 -27.22 14.59 -25.11
CA GLN A 912 -26.64 15.76 -24.46
C GLN A 912 -27.70 16.60 -23.73
N GLN A 913 -28.86 16.82 -24.37
CA GLN A 913 -29.91 17.71 -23.86
C GLN A 913 -30.83 17.04 -22.85
N GLN A 914 -31.23 15.79 -23.09
CA GLN A 914 -32.31 15.12 -22.36
C GLN A 914 -31.82 14.13 -21.30
N VAL A 915 -30.56 13.71 -21.38
CA VAL A 915 -30.00 12.71 -20.45
C VAL A 915 -28.79 13.27 -19.72
N PHE A 916 -27.75 13.71 -20.43
CA PHE A 916 -26.51 14.16 -19.82
C PHE A 916 -26.71 15.43 -19.02
N ALA A 917 -27.41 16.43 -19.55
CA ALA A 917 -27.71 17.66 -18.81
C ALA A 917 -28.57 17.41 -17.56
N GLU A 918 -29.57 16.53 -17.64
CA GLU A 918 -30.48 16.20 -16.55
C GLU A 918 -29.81 15.41 -15.42
N VAL A 919 -28.92 14.45 -15.77
CA VAL A 919 -28.12 13.71 -14.77
C VAL A 919 -26.94 14.54 -14.26
N GLY A 920 -26.50 15.55 -15.02
CA GLY A 920 -25.37 16.41 -14.66
C GLY A 920 -24.01 15.93 -15.16
N LEU A 921 -23.98 15.14 -16.24
CA LEU A 921 -22.76 14.61 -16.86
C LEU A 921 -22.06 15.69 -17.69
N ARG A 922 -20.95 16.24 -17.18
CA ARG A 922 -20.31 17.43 -17.76
C ARG A 922 -19.20 17.13 -18.75
N ARG A 923 -18.64 15.93 -18.71
CA ARG A 923 -17.45 15.49 -19.46
C ARG A 923 -17.75 14.26 -20.32
N THR A 924 -19.01 14.09 -20.70
CA THR A 924 -19.52 12.95 -21.45
C THR A 924 -19.95 13.36 -22.87
N PHE A 925 -19.49 12.62 -23.87
CA PHE A 925 -19.67 12.94 -25.28
C PHE A 925 -19.95 11.67 -26.10
N MET A 926 -20.79 11.75 -27.15
CA MET A 926 -21.01 10.66 -28.12
C MET A 926 -20.12 10.75 -29.37
N LYS A 927 -19.18 11.69 -29.37
CA LYS A 927 -18.19 11.97 -30.43
C LYS A 927 -16.87 12.39 -29.77
N PRO A 928 -15.75 12.48 -30.50
CA PRO A 928 -14.51 13.00 -29.94
C PRO A 928 -14.74 14.35 -29.22
N PRO A 929 -14.18 14.54 -28.01
CA PRO A 929 -14.36 15.78 -27.26
C PRO A 929 -13.78 16.97 -28.05
N PRO A 930 -14.27 18.19 -27.81
CA PRO A 930 -13.68 19.41 -28.35
C PRO A 930 -12.15 19.46 -28.13
N SER A 931 -11.39 19.97 -29.09
CA SER A 931 -9.91 19.95 -29.07
C SER A 931 -9.27 20.71 -27.89
N ASP A 932 -10.02 21.63 -27.29
CA ASP A 932 -9.65 22.41 -26.10
C ASP A 932 -10.03 21.72 -24.78
N THR A 933 -10.60 20.51 -24.84
CA THR A 933 -10.96 19.73 -23.65
C THR A 933 -9.67 19.23 -22.99
N ASP A 934 -9.50 19.55 -21.72
CA ASP A 934 -8.38 19.12 -20.90
C ASP A 934 -8.57 17.67 -20.41
N ASN A 935 -7.54 17.10 -19.79
CA ASN A 935 -7.63 15.81 -19.08
C ASN A 935 -8.26 14.66 -19.93
N VAL A 936 -7.93 14.61 -21.20
CA VAL A 936 -8.28 13.49 -22.11
C VAL A 936 -7.10 12.53 -22.17
N THR A 937 -7.38 11.22 -22.26
CA THR A 937 -6.31 10.22 -22.40
C THR A 937 -5.76 10.14 -23.83
N GLU A 938 -4.45 9.88 -23.93
CA GLU A 938 -3.83 9.32 -25.13
C GLU A 938 -4.15 7.83 -25.24
N SER A 939 -4.34 7.35 -26.47
CA SER A 939 -4.68 5.96 -26.77
C SER A 939 -3.44 5.12 -27.08
N HIS A 940 -3.39 3.89 -26.58
CA HIS A 940 -2.22 3.02 -26.76
C HIS A 940 -2.58 1.62 -27.27
N ASN A 941 -1.65 0.97 -27.96
CA ASN A 941 -1.68 -0.46 -28.24
C ASN A 941 -0.44 -1.12 -27.63
N ALA A 942 -0.57 -2.33 -27.09
CA ALA A 942 0.57 -3.09 -26.60
C ALA A 942 1.32 -3.83 -27.72
N LEU A 943 2.64 -3.65 -27.72
CA LEU A 943 3.58 -4.46 -28.50
C LEU A 943 3.79 -5.84 -27.84
N ASP A 944 4.45 -6.74 -28.57
CA ASP A 944 4.63 -8.15 -28.15
C ASP A 944 5.42 -8.29 -26.84
N ASP A 945 6.29 -7.32 -26.53
CA ASP A 945 7.06 -7.26 -25.29
C ASP A 945 6.33 -6.55 -24.13
N GLY A 946 5.07 -6.17 -24.34
CA GLY A 946 4.28 -5.40 -23.38
C GLY A 946 4.55 -3.89 -23.41
N THR A 947 5.41 -3.39 -24.32
CA THR A 947 5.63 -1.96 -24.46
C THR A 947 4.37 -1.26 -24.98
N PRO A 948 3.84 -0.23 -24.30
CA PRO A 948 2.73 0.55 -24.81
C PRO A 948 3.19 1.50 -25.92
N TRP A 949 2.50 1.46 -27.05
CA TRP A 949 2.74 2.33 -28.19
C TRP A 949 1.57 3.29 -28.39
N CYS A 950 1.84 4.60 -28.34
CA CYS A 950 0.82 5.63 -28.54
C CYS A 950 0.32 5.60 -29.99
N ILE A 951 -1.01 5.66 -30.15
CA ILE A 951 -1.71 5.70 -31.43
C ILE A 951 -2.78 6.81 -31.41
N PRO A 952 -3.21 7.30 -32.58
CA PRO A 952 -4.35 8.21 -32.63
C PRO A 952 -5.60 7.57 -32.00
N GLY A 953 -6.33 8.35 -31.20
CA GLY A 953 -7.56 7.90 -30.56
C GLY A 953 -8.65 7.50 -31.58
N PRO A 954 -9.56 6.58 -31.20
CA PRO A 954 -10.64 6.13 -32.07
C PRO A 954 -11.55 7.31 -32.46
N LYS A 955 -12.01 7.35 -33.72
CA LYS A 955 -12.87 8.42 -34.26
C LYS A 955 -14.35 8.04 -34.40
N LEU A 956 -14.77 6.87 -33.89
CA LEU A 956 -16.18 6.45 -33.89
C LEU A 956 -17.09 7.56 -33.32
N GLY A 957 -18.25 7.80 -33.95
CA GLY A 957 -19.19 8.85 -33.57
C GLY A 957 -18.88 10.26 -34.12
N GLN A 958 -17.66 10.53 -34.63
CA GLN A 958 -17.29 11.85 -35.15
C GLN A 958 -18.16 12.31 -36.34
N ASP A 959 -18.40 11.39 -37.27
CA ASP A 959 -19.17 11.64 -38.49
C ASP A 959 -20.52 10.89 -38.49
N GLY A 960 -21.03 10.54 -37.32
CA GLY A 960 -22.34 9.88 -37.16
C GLY A 960 -22.35 8.36 -37.36
N ILE A 961 -21.27 7.76 -37.88
CA ILE A 961 -21.09 6.29 -37.89
C ILE A 961 -20.62 5.81 -36.52
N GLY A 962 -21.27 4.78 -36.02
CA GLY A 962 -20.97 4.11 -34.77
C GLY A 962 -21.18 4.98 -33.53
N CYS A 963 -22.09 5.96 -33.60
CA CYS A 963 -22.42 6.83 -32.48
C CYS A 963 -22.98 6.01 -31.31
N GLY A 964 -24.11 5.33 -31.52
CA GLY A 964 -24.73 4.45 -30.52
C GLY A 964 -24.02 3.13 -30.31
N SER A 965 -23.11 2.73 -31.21
CA SER A 965 -22.40 1.45 -31.11
C SER A 965 -21.06 1.52 -30.38
N GLY A 966 -20.39 2.68 -30.39
CA GLY A 966 -19.07 2.84 -29.77
C GLY A 966 -18.56 4.28 -29.60
N GLY A 967 -19.40 5.30 -29.81
CA GLY A 967 -19.00 6.72 -29.80
C GLY A 967 -18.86 7.35 -28.42
N LEU A 968 -19.19 6.65 -27.34
CA LEU A 968 -19.18 7.22 -26.00
C LEU A 968 -17.75 7.45 -25.49
N ARG A 969 -17.51 8.67 -24.99
CA ARG A 969 -16.31 9.09 -24.27
C ARG A 969 -16.73 9.79 -22.99
N SER A 970 -16.15 9.41 -21.87
CA SER A 970 -16.56 9.93 -20.56
C SER A 970 -15.47 9.72 -19.51
N CYS A 971 -15.67 10.26 -18.32
CA CYS A 971 -14.82 10.07 -17.16
C CYS A 971 -15.50 9.18 -16.11
N ALA A 972 -14.73 8.79 -15.09
CA ALA A 972 -15.20 7.86 -14.08
C ALA A 972 -16.26 8.51 -13.17
N ALA A 973 -16.10 9.80 -12.87
CA ALA A 973 -17.07 10.59 -12.11
C ALA A 973 -18.45 10.64 -12.80
N ASP A 974 -18.50 10.96 -14.10
CA ASP A 974 -19.75 11.01 -14.87
C ASP A 974 -20.40 9.62 -15.04
N LEU A 975 -19.62 8.59 -15.42
CA LEU A 975 -20.20 7.28 -15.72
C LEU A 975 -20.74 6.57 -14.49
N ILE A 976 -20.16 6.77 -13.31
CA ILE A 976 -20.73 6.23 -12.08
C ILE A 976 -22.12 6.80 -11.80
N GLU A 977 -22.33 8.09 -11.99
CA GLU A 977 -23.66 8.71 -11.83
C GLU A 977 -24.65 8.14 -12.86
N LEU A 978 -24.24 8.03 -14.12
CA LEU A 978 -25.06 7.46 -15.19
C LEU A 978 -25.47 6.01 -14.87
N TYR A 979 -24.52 5.17 -14.48
CA TYR A 979 -24.79 3.75 -14.22
C TYR A 979 -25.51 3.49 -12.91
N THR A 980 -25.32 4.36 -11.92
CA THR A 980 -26.16 4.38 -10.70
C THR A 980 -27.60 4.73 -11.06
N CYS A 981 -27.81 5.71 -11.95
CA CYS A 981 -29.14 6.06 -12.46
C CYS A 981 -29.80 4.88 -13.20
N PHE A 982 -29.05 4.17 -14.05
CA PHE A 982 -29.52 2.93 -14.69
C PHE A 982 -29.94 1.87 -13.67
N LEU A 983 -29.08 1.60 -12.68
CA LEU A 983 -29.32 0.55 -11.67
C LEU A 983 -30.52 0.86 -10.78
N GLN A 984 -30.64 2.11 -10.32
CA GLN A 984 -31.80 2.56 -9.54
C GLN A 984 -33.08 2.51 -10.35
N SER A 985 -33.04 2.94 -11.62
CA SER A 985 -34.20 2.89 -12.52
C SER A 985 -34.62 1.43 -12.77
N PHE A 986 -33.67 0.52 -12.99
CA PHE A 986 -33.93 -0.91 -13.15
C PHE A 986 -34.65 -1.50 -11.93
N ASN A 987 -34.11 -1.25 -10.72
CA ASN A 987 -34.68 -1.77 -9.49
C ASN A 987 -36.07 -1.21 -9.21
N HIS A 988 -36.26 0.11 -9.36
CA HIS A 988 -37.54 0.76 -9.13
C HIS A 988 -38.61 0.26 -10.10
N GLU A 989 -38.33 0.27 -11.41
CA GLU A 989 -39.27 -0.17 -12.44
C GLU A 989 -39.68 -1.64 -12.24
N ARG A 990 -38.72 -2.53 -11.94
CA ARG A 990 -38.98 -3.95 -11.67
C ARG A 990 -39.86 -4.16 -10.44
N GLN A 991 -39.60 -3.43 -9.36
CA GLN A 991 -40.37 -3.54 -8.11
C GLN A 991 -41.79 -2.98 -8.25
N ARG A 992 -41.97 -1.90 -9.03
CA ARG A 992 -43.26 -1.22 -9.19
C ARG A 992 -44.09 -1.70 -10.38
N GLY A 993 -43.49 -2.47 -11.29
CA GLY A 993 -44.12 -2.85 -12.56
C GLY A 993 -44.39 -1.64 -13.46
N GLN A 994 -43.52 -0.62 -13.39
CA GLN A 994 -43.63 0.64 -14.15
C GLN A 994 -42.54 0.71 -15.21
N THR A 995 -42.72 1.61 -16.19
CA THR A 995 -41.76 1.86 -17.27
C THR A 995 -40.92 3.12 -17.04
N SER A 996 -41.09 3.78 -15.90
CA SER A 996 -40.35 4.99 -15.56
C SER A 996 -40.08 5.09 -14.06
N THR A 997 -39.06 5.86 -13.71
CA THR A 997 -38.69 6.13 -12.32
C THR A 997 -38.74 7.63 -12.06
N PRO A 998 -39.39 8.10 -10.96
CA PRO A 998 -39.44 9.53 -10.64
C PRO A 998 -38.04 10.14 -10.52
N GLY A 999 -37.84 11.31 -11.15
CA GLY A 999 -36.55 12.01 -11.14
C GLY A 999 -35.48 11.44 -12.07
N SER A 1000 -35.71 10.27 -12.69
CA SER A 1000 -34.81 9.71 -13.70
C SER A 1000 -35.23 10.13 -15.11
N PRO A 1001 -34.29 10.61 -15.96
CA PRO A 1001 -34.58 10.84 -17.38
C PRO A 1001 -34.71 9.53 -18.15
N LEU A 1002 -34.21 8.41 -17.61
CA LEU A 1002 -34.27 7.10 -18.25
C LEU A 1002 -35.69 6.51 -18.15
N LYS A 1003 -36.06 5.74 -19.18
CA LYS A 1003 -37.34 5.03 -19.31
C LYS A 1003 -37.10 3.63 -19.84
N GLN A 1004 -38.05 2.74 -19.58
CA GLN A 1004 -38.06 1.36 -20.06
C GLN A 1004 -36.84 0.54 -19.59
N VAL A 1005 -36.14 0.96 -18.53
CA VAL A 1005 -34.87 0.36 -18.12
C VAL A 1005 -35.04 -1.11 -17.73
N SER A 1006 -36.13 -1.45 -17.05
CA SER A 1006 -36.51 -2.84 -16.73
C SER A 1006 -36.67 -3.71 -17.98
N LYS A 1007 -37.26 -3.18 -19.05
CA LYS A 1007 -37.44 -3.87 -20.34
C LYS A 1007 -36.13 -3.95 -21.12
N ILE A 1008 -35.35 -2.87 -21.15
CA ILE A 1008 -34.03 -2.80 -21.78
C ILE A 1008 -33.11 -3.86 -21.19
N MET A 1009 -33.06 -3.95 -19.86
CA MET A 1009 -32.19 -4.90 -19.16
C MET A 1009 -32.83 -6.26 -18.93
N SER A 1010 -34.00 -6.58 -19.53
CA SER A 1010 -34.64 -7.91 -19.41
C SER A 1010 -34.01 -8.93 -20.37
N PRO A 1011 -34.20 -10.26 -20.17
CA PRO A 1011 -33.69 -11.25 -21.10
C PRO A 1011 -34.41 -11.16 -22.46
N HIS A 1012 -33.67 -10.97 -23.55
CA HIS A 1012 -34.24 -10.97 -24.91
C HIS A 1012 -33.74 -12.13 -25.78
N VAL A 1013 -32.47 -12.51 -25.65
CA VAL A 1013 -31.89 -13.65 -26.38
C VAL A 1013 -30.87 -14.39 -25.51
N SER A 1014 -30.90 -15.73 -25.55
CA SER A 1014 -29.88 -16.54 -24.87
C SER A 1014 -28.55 -16.43 -25.63
N MET A 1015 -27.47 -16.19 -24.90
CA MET A 1015 -26.12 -16.16 -25.48
C MET A 1015 -25.46 -17.53 -25.41
N LEU A 1016 -25.65 -18.25 -24.31
CA LEU A 1016 -25.03 -19.54 -24.04
C LEU A 1016 -26.02 -20.46 -23.34
N SER A 1017 -26.01 -21.75 -23.70
CA SER A 1017 -26.67 -22.79 -22.93
C SER A 1017 -25.78 -23.18 -21.75
N THR A 1018 -26.33 -23.14 -20.55
CA THR A 1018 -25.59 -23.44 -19.32
C THR A 1018 -26.49 -24.17 -18.33
N GLU A 1019 -25.92 -25.10 -17.58
CA GLU A 1019 -26.61 -25.81 -16.49
C GLU A 1019 -26.74 -24.92 -15.22
N ARG A 1020 -26.11 -23.74 -15.22
CA ARG A 1020 -25.94 -22.83 -14.07
C ARG A 1020 -26.82 -21.58 -14.14
N GLY A 1021 -28.01 -21.70 -14.72
CA GLY A 1021 -28.97 -20.59 -14.84
C GLY A 1021 -28.87 -19.79 -16.13
N GLU A 1022 -29.03 -18.47 -16.04
CA GLU A 1022 -29.18 -17.59 -17.21
C GLU A 1022 -27.83 -16.99 -17.67
N VAL A 1023 -27.55 -17.05 -18.98
CA VAL A 1023 -26.62 -16.14 -19.67
C VAL A 1023 -27.32 -15.63 -20.92
N SER A 1024 -27.74 -14.37 -20.89
CA SER A 1024 -28.57 -13.78 -21.94
C SER A 1024 -28.15 -12.35 -22.26
N TYR A 1025 -28.64 -11.86 -23.38
CA TYR A 1025 -28.47 -10.47 -23.79
C TYR A 1025 -29.84 -9.78 -23.79
N GLY A 1026 -29.87 -8.59 -23.20
CA GLY A 1026 -30.98 -7.64 -23.26
C GLY A 1026 -30.83 -6.68 -24.43
N LEU A 1027 -31.31 -5.45 -24.29
CA LEU A 1027 -31.12 -4.37 -25.25
C LEU A 1027 -29.86 -3.59 -24.89
N GLY A 1028 -28.71 -3.98 -25.44
CA GLY A 1028 -27.42 -3.36 -25.13
C GLY A 1028 -26.83 -3.69 -23.75
N TRP A 1029 -27.26 -4.78 -23.11
CA TRP A 1029 -26.78 -5.23 -21.79
C TRP A 1029 -26.69 -6.76 -21.72
N VAL A 1030 -25.65 -7.29 -21.08
CA VAL A 1030 -25.56 -8.73 -20.78
C VAL A 1030 -26.17 -9.00 -19.41
N ARG A 1031 -26.83 -10.15 -19.26
CA ARG A 1031 -27.35 -10.67 -17.99
C ARG A 1031 -26.72 -12.03 -17.70
N VAL A 1032 -26.28 -12.22 -16.45
CA VAL A 1032 -25.75 -13.48 -15.97
C VAL A 1032 -26.31 -13.78 -14.59
N GLN A 1033 -26.78 -15.00 -14.38
CA GLN A 1033 -27.06 -15.52 -13.04
C GLN A 1033 -25.80 -16.25 -12.55
N LEU A 1034 -25.09 -15.68 -11.58
CA LEU A 1034 -23.97 -16.34 -10.92
C LEU A 1034 -24.46 -17.48 -10.01
N PRO A 1035 -23.65 -18.52 -9.72
CA PRO A 1035 -22.28 -18.73 -10.19
C PRO A 1035 -22.19 -19.17 -11.65
N ASN A 1036 -21.50 -18.41 -12.51
CA ASN A 1036 -21.43 -18.69 -13.95
C ASN A 1036 -20.22 -18.02 -14.61
N THR A 1037 -20.04 -18.25 -15.90
CA THR A 1037 -18.98 -17.60 -16.68
C THR A 1037 -19.35 -16.18 -17.08
N LEU A 1038 -18.41 -15.24 -16.95
CA LEU A 1038 -18.60 -13.81 -17.24
C LEU A 1038 -17.59 -13.33 -18.29
N GLY A 1039 -17.85 -12.20 -18.95
CA GLY A 1039 -16.91 -11.54 -19.87
C GLY A 1039 -17.03 -11.96 -21.35
N HIS A 1040 -18.20 -12.48 -21.77
CA HIS A 1040 -18.38 -13.14 -23.06
C HIS A 1040 -18.34 -12.23 -24.28
N ILE A 1041 -18.66 -10.94 -24.11
CA ILE A 1041 -18.70 -9.96 -25.23
C ILE A 1041 -17.40 -9.16 -25.37
N GLY A 1042 -16.50 -9.25 -24.39
CA GLY A 1042 -15.21 -8.55 -24.39
C GLY A 1042 -14.11 -9.31 -25.13
N LEU A 1043 -12.88 -8.80 -24.99
CA LEU A 1043 -11.72 -9.38 -25.68
C LEU A 1043 -11.27 -10.71 -25.05
N ASN A 1044 -11.39 -10.87 -23.73
CA ASN A 1044 -10.90 -12.06 -23.03
C ASN A 1044 -11.58 -13.35 -23.50
N SER A 1045 -12.88 -13.34 -23.83
CA SER A 1045 -13.58 -14.54 -24.33
C SER A 1045 -12.96 -15.10 -25.62
N ARG A 1046 -12.43 -14.21 -26.47
CA ARG A 1046 -11.70 -14.59 -27.70
C ARG A 1046 -10.30 -15.13 -27.42
N LEU A 1047 -9.71 -14.71 -26.30
CA LEU A 1047 -8.39 -15.15 -25.84
C LEU A 1047 -8.48 -16.34 -24.88
N MET A 1048 -9.68 -16.85 -24.60
CA MET A 1048 -9.94 -17.98 -23.71
C MET A 1048 -10.82 -19.04 -24.40
N PRO A 1049 -10.34 -19.67 -25.49
CA PRO A 1049 -11.15 -20.57 -26.30
C PRO A 1049 -11.57 -21.87 -25.59
N GLN A 1050 -10.94 -22.21 -24.46
CA GLN A 1050 -11.34 -23.38 -23.66
C GLN A 1050 -12.56 -23.06 -22.79
N ALA A 1051 -12.50 -21.98 -22.00
CA ALA A 1051 -13.61 -21.43 -21.23
C ALA A 1051 -13.16 -20.14 -20.52
N MET A 1052 -14.11 -19.23 -20.31
CA MET A 1052 -13.98 -18.15 -19.32
C MET A 1052 -14.08 -18.70 -17.89
N PRO A 1053 -13.49 -18.05 -16.88
CA PRO A 1053 -13.61 -18.48 -15.49
C PRO A 1053 -15.05 -18.44 -15.00
N VAL A 1054 -15.41 -19.38 -14.11
CA VAL A 1054 -16.67 -19.34 -13.36
C VAL A 1054 -16.48 -18.42 -12.15
N ILE A 1055 -17.28 -17.36 -12.10
CA ILE A 1055 -17.27 -16.32 -11.07
C ILE A 1055 -18.37 -16.60 -10.04
N GLY A 1056 -18.16 -16.19 -8.79
CA GLY A 1056 -19.14 -16.37 -7.72
C GLY A 1056 -19.18 -17.78 -7.14
N LYS A 1057 -18.08 -18.54 -7.17
CA LYS A 1057 -18.08 -19.93 -6.68
C LYS A 1057 -18.39 -19.97 -5.18
N GLY A 1058 -19.38 -20.77 -4.78
CA GLY A 1058 -19.72 -20.96 -3.36
C GLY A 1058 -20.61 -19.88 -2.75
N VAL A 1059 -21.17 -18.97 -3.58
CA VAL A 1059 -22.16 -17.96 -3.15
C VAL A 1059 -23.53 -18.28 -3.76
N ASP A 1060 -24.58 -17.70 -3.17
CA ASP A 1060 -25.95 -17.86 -3.64
C ASP A 1060 -26.16 -17.24 -5.04
N GLU A 1061 -27.25 -17.62 -5.68
CA GLU A 1061 -27.57 -17.14 -7.02
C GLU A 1061 -27.74 -15.61 -7.07
N GLU A 1062 -26.90 -14.93 -7.87
CA GLU A 1062 -26.92 -13.48 -8.03
C GLU A 1062 -27.13 -13.05 -9.48
N LEU A 1063 -28.04 -12.11 -9.73
CA LEU A 1063 -28.18 -11.51 -11.04
C LEU A 1063 -27.14 -10.42 -11.23
N ILE A 1064 -26.33 -10.55 -12.28
CA ILE A 1064 -25.35 -9.56 -12.68
C ILE A 1064 -25.73 -8.99 -14.04
N LEU A 1065 -25.71 -7.67 -14.16
CA LEU A 1065 -25.87 -6.95 -15.43
C LEU A 1065 -24.51 -6.37 -15.80
N TYR A 1066 -24.03 -6.55 -17.01
CA TYR A 1066 -22.74 -5.98 -17.39
C TYR A 1066 -22.67 -5.63 -18.87
N HIS A 1067 -21.68 -4.81 -19.21
CA HIS A 1067 -21.26 -4.62 -20.60
C HIS A 1067 -19.75 -4.35 -20.65
N GLN A 1068 -19.11 -4.73 -21.75
CA GLN A 1068 -17.69 -4.47 -22.01
C GLN A 1068 -17.52 -3.65 -23.28
N GLY A 1069 -16.45 -2.87 -23.33
CA GLY A 1069 -16.11 -2.02 -24.46
C GLY A 1069 -14.68 -2.29 -24.90
N THR A 1070 -14.49 -2.52 -26.20
CA THR A 1070 -13.16 -2.69 -26.77
C THR A 1070 -13.06 -1.90 -28.07
N LEU A 1071 -12.09 -0.98 -28.15
CA LEU A 1071 -11.64 -0.34 -29.37
C LEU A 1071 -10.11 -0.42 -29.44
N THR A 1072 -9.52 -0.19 -30.61
CA THR A 1072 -8.09 0.12 -30.68
C THR A 1072 -7.81 1.32 -29.80
N GLY A 1073 -6.82 1.23 -28.92
CA GLY A 1073 -6.46 2.34 -28.04
C GLY A 1073 -7.23 2.45 -26.71
N ALA A 1074 -8.28 1.64 -26.46
CA ALA A 1074 -9.05 1.74 -25.22
C ALA A 1074 -9.89 0.48 -24.93
N ILE A 1075 -10.04 0.15 -23.65
CA ILE A 1075 -10.90 -0.95 -23.17
C ILE A 1075 -11.63 -0.48 -21.90
N ALA A 1076 -12.89 -0.88 -21.73
CA ALA A 1076 -13.70 -0.57 -20.57
C ALA A 1076 -14.62 -1.74 -20.17
N SER A 1077 -15.04 -1.77 -18.91
CA SER A 1077 -15.96 -2.76 -18.36
C SER A 1077 -16.85 -2.09 -17.31
N VAL A 1078 -18.15 -2.40 -17.33
CA VAL A 1078 -19.10 -1.99 -16.28
C VAL A 1078 -19.91 -3.20 -15.81
N ILE A 1079 -20.04 -3.34 -14.50
CA ILE A 1079 -20.87 -4.35 -13.83
C ILE A 1079 -21.85 -3.64 -12.91
N LEU A 1080 -23.13 -4.00 -12.99
CA LEU A 1080 -24.20 -3.56 -12.10
C LEU A 1080 -24.72 -4.77 -11.33
N ILE A 1081 -24.90 -4.59 -10.02
CA ILE A 1081 -25.33 -5.63 -9.08
C ILE A 1081 -26.65 -5.15 -8.45
N PRO A 1082 -27.81 -5.57 -9.00
CA PRO A 1082 -29.13 -5.13 -8.54
C PRO A 1082 -29.40 -5.34 -7.06
N ARG A 1083 -29.00 -6.47 -6.46
CA ARG A 1083 -29.29 -6.76 -5.04
C ARG A 1083 -28.59 -5.79 -4.10
N THR A 1084 -27.31 -5.55 -4.31
CA THR A 1084 -26.50 -4.65 -3.46
C THR A 1084 -26.56 -3.19 -3.93
N GLU A 1085 -27.26 -2.91 -5.03
CA GLU A 1085 -27.26 -1.61 -5.70
C GLU A 1085 -25.84 -1.07 -5.91
N SER A 1086 -24.96 -1.95 -6.42
CA SER A 1086 -23.56 -1.63 -6.67
C SER A 1086 -23.21 -1.52 -8.15
N VAL A 1087 -22.30 -0.62 -8.47
CA VAL A 1087 -21.73 -0.37 -9.79
C VAL A 1087 -20.21 -0.52 -9.70
N VAL A 1088 -19.62 -1.35 -10.55
CA VAL A 1088 -18.17 -1.46 -10.73
C VAL A 1088 -17.85 -1.00 -12.14
N LEU A 1089 -17.02 0.04 -12.27
CA LEU A 1089 -16.60 0.61 -13.55
C LEU A 1089 -15.07 0.57 -13.63
N VAL A 1090 -14.55 0.00 -14.71
CA VAL A 1090 -13.11 0.00 -14.98
C VAL A 1090 -12.86 0.46 -16.42
N MET A 1091 -11.94 1.39 -16.61
CA MET A 1091 -11.59 1.96 -17.91
C MET A 1091 -10.08 2.01 -18.07
N SER A 1092 -9.58 1.76 -19.27
CA SER A 1092 -8.15 1.80 -19.59
C SER A 1092 -7.89 2.42 -20.95
N ASN A 1093 -6.73 3.06 -21.08
CA ASN A 1093 -6.33 3.77 -22.30
C ASN A 1093 -5.45 2.95 -23.24
N SER A 1094 -5.65 1.62 -23.25
CA SER A 1094 -4.84 0.74 -24.09
C SER A 1094 -5.59 -0.49 -24.57
N LEU A 1095 -5.50 -0.80 -25.87
CA LEU A 1095 -5.72 -2.16 -26.36
C LEU A 1095 -4.49 -3.00 -25.97
N SER A 1096 -4.58 -3.56 -24.76
CA SER A 1096 -3.48 -4.28 -24.11
C SER A 1096 -3.43 -5.75 -24.56
N LEU A 1097 -2.39 -6.50 -24.15
CA LEU A 1097 -2.26 -7.92 -24.51
C LEU A 1097 -3.38 -8.82 -23.93
N THR A 1098 -4.11 -8.33 -22.94
CA THR A 1098 -5.33 -8.91 -22.38
C THR A 1098 -6.29 -7.79 -21.98
N ASP A 1099 -7.57 -8.10 -21.81
CA ASP A 1099 -8.56 -7.14 -21.31
C ASP A 1099 -8.46 -7.04 -19.78
N VAL A 1100 -7.66 -6.06 -19.34
CA VAL A 1100 -7.43 -5.78 -17.91
C VAL A 1100 -8.69 -5.26 -17.23
N PRO A 1101 -9.48 -4.33 -17.81
CA PRO A 1101 -10.73 -3.89 -17.21
C PRO A 1101 -11.69 -5.02 -16.86
N ASP A 1102 -11.85 -6.02 -17.73
CA ASP A 1102 -12.67 -7.21 -17.45
C ASP A 1102 -12.17 -8.02 -16.26
N TRP A 1103 -10.86 -8.33 -16.21
CA TRP A 1103 -10.28 -9.06 -15.08
C TRP A 1103 -10.38 -8.32 -13.76
N VAL A 1104 -10.14 -7.00 -13.77
CA VAL A 1104 -10.28 -6.17 -12.57
C VAL A 1104 -11.74 -6.11 -12.12
N SER A 1105 -12.69 -5.90 -13.04
CA SER A 1105 -14.11 -5.88 -12.68
C SER A 1105 -14.59 -7.21 -12.11
N GLN A 1106 -14.16 -8.35 -12.67
CA GLN A 1106 -14.51 -9.68 -12.16
C GLN A 1106 -13.88 -9.98 -10.80
N MET A 1107 -12.64 -9.54 -10.57
CA MET A 1107 -11.95 -9.65 -9.28
C MET A 1107 -12.67 -8.85 -8.19
N VAL A 1108 -13.04 -7.61 -8.50
CA VAL A 1108 -13.83 -6.75 -7.61
C VAL A 1108 -15.23 -7.33 -7.37
N LEU A 1109 -15.83 -7.97 -8.37
CA LEU A 1109 -17.12 -8.65 -8.22
C LEU A 1109 -17.05 -9.86 -7.28
N GLU A 1110 -16.02 -10.70 -7.37
CA GLU A 1110 -15.85 -11.82 -6.41
C GLU A 1110 -15.69 -11.32 -4.97
N GLU A 1111 -15.12 -10.13 -4.80
CA GLU A 1111 -15.02 -9.46 -3.50
C GLU A 1111 -16.39 -9.01 -2.99
N ILE A 1112 -17.13 -8.21 -3.77
CA ILE A 1112 -18.47 -7.72 -3.38
C ILE A 1112 -19.45 -8.86 -3.06
N MET A 1113 -19.23 -10.02 -3.68
CA MET A 1113 -20.04 -11.22 -3.49
C MET A 1113 -19.61 -12.07 -2.29
N ASP A 1114 -18.59 -11.68 -1.53
CA ASP A 1114 -18.00 -12.44 -0.42
C ASP A 1114 -17.60 -13.87 -0.84
N VAL A 1115 -17.03 -14.03 -2.05
CA VAL A 1115 -16.60 -15.35 -2.54
C VAL A 1115 -15.50 -15.89 -1.61
N PRO A 1116 -15.64 -17.14 -1.08
CA PRO A 1116 -14.64 -17.71 -0.18
C PRO A 1116 -13.24 -17.71 -0.82
N ILE A 1117 -12.22 -17.30 -0.06
CA ILE A 1117 -10.84 -17.14 -0.55
C ILE A 1117 -10.32 -18.38 -1.31
N LYS A 1118 -10.68 -19.59 -0.84
CA LYS A 1118 -10.28 -20.87 -1.47
C LYS A 1118 -10.90 -21.09 -2.86
N ASP A 1119 -12.01 -20.42 -3.15
CA ASP A 1119 -12.83 -20.55 -4.36
C ASP A 1119 -12.66 -19.34 -5.31
N ARG A 1120 -11.99 -18.27 -4.85
CA ARG A 1120 -11.63 -17.08 -5.64
C ARG A 1120 -10.74 -17.44 -6.83
N THR A 1121 -10.93 -16.71 -7.91
CA THR A 1121 -10.31 -16.95 -9.21
C THR A 1121 -8.94 -16.28 -9.30
N ASP A 1122 -7.93 -17.00 -9.80
CA ASP A 1122 -6.59 -16.44 -10.06
C ASP A 1122 -6.56 -15.71 -11.40
N PHE A 1123 -6.97 -14.44 -11.39
CA PHE A 1123 -7.02 -13.61 -12.59
C PHE A 1123 -5.65 -13.36 -13.22
N ILE A 1124 -4.55 -13.42 -12.45
CA ILE A 1124 -3.19 -13.29 -12.98
C ILE A 1124 -2.84 -14.50 -13.85
N ALA A 1125 -3.20 -15.71 -13.42
CA ALA A 1125 -2.99 -16.92 -14.21
C ALA A 1125 -3.81 -16.91 -15.52
N TYR A 1126 -5.06 -16.45 -15.45
CA TYR A 1126 -5.89 -16.26 -16.64
C TYR A 1126 -5.32 -15.20 -17.59
N ALA A 1127 -4.84 -14.07 -17.07
CA ALA A 1127 -4.17 -13.05 -17.85
C ALA A 1127 -2.91 -13.57 -18.55
N LYS A 1128 -2.07 -14.37 -17.87
CA LYS A 1128 -0.90 -15.00 -18.50
C LYS A 1128 -1.30 -15.93 -19.66
N THR A 1129 -2.40 -16.65 -19.50
CA THR A 1129 -2.94 -17.56 -20.53
C THR A 1129 -3.47 -16.78 -21.74
N SER A 1130 -4.30 -15.75 -21.51
CA SER A 1130 -4.84 -14.91 -22.59
C SER A 1130 -3.75 -14.17 -23.35
N ILE A 1131 -2.72 -13.66 -22.65
CA ILE A 1131 -1.54 -13.03 -23.25
C ILE A 1131 -0.80 -14.01 -24.16
N ALA A 1132 -0.53 -15.25 -23.69
CA ALA A 1132 0.15 -16.25 -24.50
C ALA A 1132 -0.62 -16.59 -25.77
N ILE A 1133 -1.96 -16.67 -25.69
CA ILE A 1133 -2.82 -16.91 -26.85
C ILE A 1133 -2.80 -15.72 -27.81
N ASN A 1134 -2.84 -14.49 -27.30
CA ASN A 1134 -2.73 -13.27 -28.10
C ASN A 1134 -1.40 -13.23 -28.86
N LEU A 1135 -0.27 -13.42 -28.16
CA LEU A 1135 1.06 -13.38 -28.77
C LEU A 1135 1.25 -14.48 -29.84
N GLY A 1136 0.64 -15.65 -29.65
CA GLY A 1136 0.69 -16.73 -30.65
C GLY A 1136 -0.18 -16.49 -31.89
N TRP A 1137 -0.96 -15.40 -31.98
CA TRP A 1137 -1.87 -15.12 -33.09
C TRP A 1137 -1.14 -15.10 -34.44
N TYR A 1138 -0.06 -14.32 -34.55
CA TYR A 1138 0.65 -14.12 -35.81
C TYR A 1138 1.19 -15.45 -36.35
N ASP A 1139 1.84 -16.24 -35.50
CA ASP A 1139 2.39 -17.54 -35.87
C ASP A 1139 1.29 -18.52 -36.33
N ARG A 1140 0.13 -18.53 -35.67
CA ARG A 1140 -1.01 -19.36 -36.08
C ARG A 1140 -1.52 -18.98 -37.46
N VAL A 1141 -1.66 -17.69 -37.76
CA VAL A 1141 -2.12 -17.23 -39.08
C VAL A 1141 -1.07 -17.55 -40.15
N VAL A 1142 0.21 -17.30 -39.88
CA VAL A 1142 1.32 -17.65 -40.79
C VAL A 1142 1.34 -19.16 -41.06
N GLN A 1143 1.17 -19.99 -40.03
CA GLN A 1143 1.09 -21.44 -40.18
C GLN A 1143 -0.12 -21.85 -41.03
N GLY A 1144 -1.29 -21.26 -40.79
CA GLY A 1144 -2.50 -21.54 -41.57
C GLY A 1144 -2.37 -21.13 -43.04
N LEU A 1145 -1.75 -19.98 -43.32
CA LEU A 1145 -1.40 -19.56 -44.69
C LEU A 1145 -0.42 -20.54 -45.34
N THR A 1146 0.62 -20.96 -44.62
CA THR A 1146 1.64 -21.89 -45.14
C THR A 1146 1.05 -23.27 -45.44
N GLN A 1147 0.20 -23.79 -44.56
CA GLN A 1147 -0.49 -25.08 -44.74
C GLN A 1147 -1.50 -25.05 -45.90
N GLY A 1148 -2.15 -23.91 -46.12
CA GLY A 1148 -3.08 -23.70 -47.23
C GLY A 1148 -2.41 -23.44 -48.57
N GLN A 1149 -1.07 -23.36 -48.63
CA GLN A 1149 -0.34 -23.05 -49.86
C GLN A 1149 -0.14 -24.32 -50.71
N PRO A 1150 -0.36 -24.27 -52.03
CA PRO A 1150 -0.12 -25.43 -52.89
C PRO A 1150 1.37 -25.82 -52.91
N ARG A 1151 1.65 -27.12 -53.09
CA ARG A 1151 3.02 -27.68 -53.15
C ARG A 1151 3.88 -27.06 -54.25
N THR A 1152 3.26 -26.56 -55.31
CA THR A 1152 3.93 -25.86 -56.42
C THR A 1152 3.26 -24.52 -56.60
N ILE A 1153 3.99 -23.46 -56.26
CA ILE A 1153 3.54 -22.08 -56.36
C ILE A 1153 3.59 -21.64 -57.82
N LYS A 1154 2.45 -21.23 -58.38
CA LYS A 1154 2.36 -20.66 -59.73
C LYS A 1154 2.90 -19.22 -59.70
N PRO A 1155 3.70 -18.79 -60.70
CA PRO A 1155 4.16 -17.41 -60.77
C PRO A 1155 2.97 -16.46 -60.98
N HIS A 1156 3.10 -15.25 -60.45
CA HIS A 1156 2.18 -14.15 -60.74
C HIS A 1156 2.44 -13.56 -62.14
N ARG A 1157 1.46 -12.81 -62.65
CA ARG A 1157 1.57 -11.99 -63.88
C ARG A 1157 2.48 -10.78 -63.65
N PRO A 1158 2.88 -10.02 -64.70
CA PRO A 1158 3.65 -8.79 -64.50
C PRO A 1158 2.95 -7.85 -63.51
N LEU A 1159 3.66 -7.36 -62.47
CA LEU A 1159 3.03 -6.64 -61.36
C LEU A 1159 2.19 -5.43 -61.80
N GLU A 1160 2.58 -4.75 -62.88
CA GLU A 1160 1.84 -3.63 -63.46
C GLU A 1160 0.41 -3.99 -63.89
N SER A 1161 0.12 -5.27 -64.21
CA SER A 1161 -1.23 -5.67 -64.63
C SER A 1161 -2.26 -5.55 -63.51
N TYR A 1162 -1.84 -5.60 -62.24
CA TYR A 1162 -2.71 -5.52 -61.06
C TYR A 1162 -3.01 -4.09 -60.60
N LYS A 1163 -2.38 -3.06 -61.18
CA LYS A 1163 -2.55 -1.66 -60.72
C LYS A 1163 -3.93 -1.11 -61.07
N GLY A 1164 -4.71 -0.67 -60.09
CA GLY A 1164 -6.03 -0.13 -60.38
C GLY A 1164 -6.77 0.30 -59.14
N ARG A 1165 -7.92 0.93 -59.33
CA ARG A 1165 -8.86 1.23 -58.26
C ARG A 1165 -9.98 0.21 -58.34
N TYR A 1166 -10.05 -0.69 -57.39
CA TYR A 1166 -11.09 -1.70 -57.30
C TYR A 1166 -12.18 -1.19 -56.36
N VAL A 1167 -13.43 -1.21 -56.79
CA VAL A 1167 -14.56 -0.67 -56.04
C VAL A 1167 -15.58 -1.77 -55.82
N ASP A 1168 -16.13 -1.87 -54.61
CA ASP A 1168 -17.21 -2.81 -54.31
C ASP A 1168 -18.45 -2.53 -55.17
N GLU A 1169 -19.32 -3.53 -55.32
CA GLU A 1169 -20.58 -3.39 -56.05
C GLU A 1169 -21.41 -2.19 -55.53
N ASN A 1170 -21.32 -1.96 -54.22
CA ASN A 1170 -22.07 -0.94 -53.51
C ASN A 1170 -21.53 0.46 -53.76
N ARG A 1171 -20.34 0.61 -54.36
CA ARG A 1171 -19.61 1.87 -54.59
C ARG A 1171 -19.41 2.70 -53.32
N VAL A 1172 -19.11 2.02 -52.22
CA VAL A 1172 -18.80 2.63 -50.93
C VAL A 1172 -17.35 2.40 -50.56
N PHE A 1173 -16.85 1.19 -50.74
CA PHE A 1173 -15.49 0.81 -50.37
C PHE A 1173 -14.64 0.62 -51.62
N SER A 1174 -13.48 1.28 -51.64
CA SER A 1174 -12.51 1.10 -52.71
C SER A 1174 -11.15 0.69 -52.18
N VAL A 1175 -10.41 -0.06 -53.00
CA VAL A 1175 -9.04 -0.46 -52.77
C VAL A 1175 -8.21 0.01 -53.94
N VAL A 1176 -7.13 0.76 -53.67
CA VAL A 1176 -6.21 1.21 -54.71
C VAL A 1176 -4.95 0.37 -54.68
N VAL A 1177 -4.69 -0.35 -55.77
CA VAL A 1177 -3.48 -1.17 -55.95
C VAL A 1177 -2.46 -0.39 -56.76
N THR A 1178 -1.25 -0.27 -56.22
CA THR A 1178 -0.11 0.43 -56.83
C THR A 1178 1.09 -0.50 -56.89
N ALA A 1179 2.01 -0.25 -57.83
CA ALA A 1179 3.29 -0.94 -57.89
C ALA A 1179 4.42 0.07 -57.77
N LYS A 1180 5.37 -0.19 -56.87
CA LYS A 1180 6.56 0.63 -56.67
C LYS A 1180 7.75 -0.28 -56.41
N GLU A 1181 8.85 -0.06 -57.14
CA GLU A 1181 10.13 -0.77 -56.93
C GLU A 1181 9.99 -2.31 -56.94
N GLY A 1182 9.14 -2.84 -57.83
CA GLY A 1182 8.92 -4.29 -57.94
C GLY A 1182 8.08 -4.91 -56.82
N VAL A 1183 7.37 -4.09 -56.03
CA VAL A 1183 6.48 -4.52 -54.95
C VAL A 1183 5.09 -3.94 -55.19
N LEU A 1184 4.05 -4.75 -54.93
CA LEU A 1184 2.67 -4.31 -54.93
C LEU A 1184 2.25 -3.79 -53.56
N PHE A 1185 1.45 -2.73 -53.56
CA PHE A 1185 0.79 -2.21 -52.39
C PHE A 1185 -0.69 -2.08 -52.68
N TRP A 1186 -1.53 -2.33 -51.69
CA TRP A 1186 -2.93 -1.96 -51.74
C TRP A 1186 -3.26 -0.99 -50.61
N ALA A 1187 -4.19 -0.07 -50.85
CA ALA A 1187 -4.57 0.96 -49.88
C ALA A 1187 -6.10 1.05 -49.77
N PHE A 1188 -6.63 0.96 -48.55
CA PHE A 1188 -8.07 1.12 -48.31
C PHE A 1188 -8.47 2.57 -48.53
N GLN A 1189 -9.52 2.76 -49.33
CA GLN A 1189 -9.96 4.05 -49.87
C GLN A 1189 -8.87 4.86 -50.60
N GLY A 1190 -7.74 4.23 -50.95
CA GLY A 1190 -6.56 4.92 -51.48
C GLY A 1190 -5.80 5.77 -50.47
N LEU A 1191 -6.07 5.60 -49.17
CA LEU A 1191 -5.41 6.35 -48.10
C LEU A 1191 -4.01 5.81 -47.83
N ASP A 1192 -3.03 6.70 -47.71
CA ASP A 1192 -1.65 6.30 -47.41
C ASP A 1192 -1.51 5.66 -46.02
N SER A 1193 -2.30 6.11 -45.04
CA SER A 1193 -2.41 5.51 -43.69
C SER A 1193 -2.95 4.08 -43.71
N GLU A 1194 -3.63 3.68 -44.79
CA GLU A 1194 -4.21 2.35 -45.00
C GLU A 1194 -3.46 1.53 -46.05
N ARG A 1195 -2.20 1.87 -46.33
CA ARG A 1195 -1.39 1.15 -47.31
C ARG A 1195 -0.78 -0.11 -46.69
N TYR A 1196 -0.84 -1.24 -47.39
CA TYR A 1196 -0.17 -2.49 -46.99
C TYR A 1196 0.60 -3.08 -48.16
N LYS A 1197 1.74 -3.69 -47.85
CA LYS A 1197 2.54 -4.44 -48.81
C LYS A 1197 1.83 -5.75 -49.14
N LEU A 1198 1.74 -6.05 -50.42
CA LEU A 1198 1.27 -7.35 -50.92
C LEU A 1198 2.46 -8.28 -51.14
N THR A 1199 2.37 -9.48 -50.57
CA THR A 1199 3.33 -10.57 -50.73
C THR A 1199 2.68 -11.67 -51.57
N HIS A 1200 3.40 -12.15 -52.59
CA HIS A 1200 2.88 -13.18 -53.48
C HIS A 1200 2.62 -14.49 -52.73
N TYR A 1201 1.48 -15.12 -53.00
CA TYR A 1201 1.04 -16.36 -52.36
C TYR A 1201 0.97 -17.52 -53.36
N ASP A 1202 0.14 -17.42 -54.40
CA ASP A 1202 0.04 -18.41 -55.49
C ASP A 1202 -0.68 -17.79 -56.69
N GLY A 1203 -0.11 -17.88 -57.89
CA GLY A 1203 -0.73 -17.36 -59.10
C GLY A 1203 -1.12 -15.89 -58.96
N ASP A 1204 -2.41 -15.60 -59.11
CA ASP A 1204 -3.02 -14.26 -58.99
C ASP A 1204 -3.49 -13.94 -57.55
N THR A 1205 -3.03 -14.70 -56.55
CA THR A 1205 -3.34 -14.51 -55.12
C THR A 1205 -2.16 -13.90 -54.36
N PHE A 1206 -2.45 -12.94 -53.49
CA PHE A 1206 -1.49 -12.27 -52.63
C PHE A 1206 -1.98 -12.25 -51.17
N THR A 1207 -1.04 -12.12 -50.23
CA THR A 1207 -1.33 -11.83 -48.83
C THR A 1207 -0.87 -10.43 -48.45
N TRP A 1208 -1.57 -9.81 -47.51
CA TRP A 1208 -1.26 -8.48 -46.99
C TRP A 1208 -0.92 -8.49 -45.49
N LEU A 1209 -0.80 -9.69 -44.89
CA LEU A 1209 -0.44 -9.88 -43.49
C LEU A 1209 0.90 -9.18 -43.17
N GLN A 1210 0.94 -8.48 -42.05
CA GLN A 1210 2.13 -7.84 -41.49
C GLN A 1210 2.42 -8.41 -40.09
N PRO A 1211 3.66 -8.33 -39.59
CA PRO A 1211 3.96 -8.66 -38.20
C PRO A 1211 3.02 -7.96 -37.21
N ARG A 1212 2.66 -8.63 -36.12
CA ARG A 1212 1.72 -8.12 -35.10
C ARG A 1212 2.12 -6.72 -34.61
N ASN A 1213 3.39 -6.52 -34.25
CA ASN A 1213 3.89 -5.21 -33.82
C ASN A 1213 3.69 -4.10 -34.87
N ASP A 1214 3.80 -4.40 -36.15
CA ASP A 1214 3.63 -3.39 -37.21
C ASP A 1214 2.15 -3.00 -37.36
N LEU A 1215 1.23 -3.96 -37.19
CA LEU A 1215 -0.21 -3.70 -37.13
C LEU A 1215 -0.59 -2.92 -35.87
N SER A 1216 -0.07 -3.32 -34.70
CA SER A 1216 -0.31 -2.65 -33.42
C SER A 1216 0.15 -1.19 -33.45
N ARG A 1217 1.35 -0.90 -33.99
CA ARG A 1217 1.87 0.48 -34.11
C ARG A 1217 1.01 1.39 -34.97
N ARG A 1218 0.34 0.80 -35.96
CA ARG A 1218 -0.57 1.50 -36.85
C ARG A 1218 -1.97 1.65 -36.27
N GLY A 1219 -2.23 1.12 -35.07
CA GLY A 1219 -3.57 1.15 -34.49
C GLY A 1219 -4.56 0.25 -35.25
N ARG A 1220 -4.09 -0.78 -35.96
CA ARG A 1220 -4.96 -1.75 -36.62
C ARG A 1220 -5.50 -2.75 -35.59
N TRP A 1221 -6.72 -3.20 -35.82
CA TRP A 1221 -7.28 -4.32 -35.06
C TRP A 1221 -6.44 -5.59 -35.27
N VAL A 1222 -6.04 -6.26 -34.18
CA VAL A 1222 -5.17 -7.45 -34.21
C VAL A 1222 -5.76 -8.65 -33.46
N LEU A 1223 -7.08 -8.66 -33.19
CA LEU A 1223 -7.73 -9.61 -32.25
C LEU A 1223 -9.21 -9.93 -32.61
N GLY A 1224 -9.51 -10.79 -33.59
CA GLY A 1224 -10.89 -11.16 -33.94
C GLY A 1224 -11.06 -12.13 -35.12
N ASN A 1225 -11.97 -11.81 -36.06
CA ASN A 1225 -12.28 -12.58 -37.28
C ASN A 1225 -11.08 -12.67 -38.27
N ASP A 1226 -10.01 -11.94 -37.98
CA ASP A 1226 -8.70 -12.01 -38.63
C ASP A 1226 -7.86 -13.21 -38.17
N ASN A 1227 -8.39 -14.11 -37.33
CA ASN A 1227 -7.78 -15.42 -37.07
C ASN A 1227 -7.81 -16.33 -38.31
N ASP A 1228 -8.77 -16.13 -39.22
CA ASP A 1228 -8.89 -16.96 -40.43
C ASP A 1228 -7.84 -16.53 -41.48
N PRO A 1229 -6.96 -17.43 -41.95
CA PRO A 1229 -5.99 -17.13 -42.99
C PRO A 1229 -6.60 -16.56 -44.29
N SER A 1230 -7.87 -16.85 -44.60
CA SER A 1230 -8.57 -16.33 -45.77
C SER A 1230 -8.82 -14.81 -45.71
N PHE A 1231 -8.96 -14.23 -44.52
CA PHE A 1231 -9.05 -12.77 -44.34
C PHE A 1231 -7.81 -12.04 -44.86
N TRP A 1232 -6.64 -12.67 -44.70
CA TRP A 1232 -5.34 -12.13 -45.06
C TRP A 1232 -4.95 -12.39 -46.52
N LYS A 1233 -5.85 -12.97 -47.31
CA LYS A 1233 -5.64 -13.25 -48.74
C LYS A 1233 -6.54 -12.40 -49.61
N ILE A 1234 -6.01 -12.04 -50.77
CA ILE A 1234 -6.77 -11.41 -51.86
C ILE A 1234 -6.47 -12.14 -53.16
N GLU A 1235 -7.46 -12.23 -54.02
CA GLU A 1235 -7.36 -12.91 -55.30
C GLU A 1235 -7.73 -11.95 -56.43
N PHE A 1236 -6.90 -11.85 -57.46
CA PHE A 1236 -7.20 -11.08 -58.65
C PHE A 1236 -7.86 -11.98 -59.71
N GLY A 1237 -8.99 -11.54 -60.24
CA GLY A 1237 -9.66 -12.21 -61.34
C GLY A 1237 -9.38 -11.52 -62.68
N VAL A 1238 -9.41 -12.32 -63.75
CA VAL A 1238 -9.22 -11.86 -65.13
C VAL A 1238 -10.52 -11.96 -65.93
N ASP A 1239 -10.64 -11.12 -66.95
CA ASP A 1239 -11.68 -11.21 -67.97
C ASP A 1239 -11.36 -12.27 -69.04
N GLU A 1240 -12.28 -12.41 -70.02
CA GLU A 1240 -12.15 -13.32 -71.16
C GLU A 1240 -10.92 -13.01 -72.04
N HIS A 1241 -10.37 -11.80 -71.95
CA HIS A 1241 -9.18 -11.35 -72.67
C HIS A 1241 -7.89 -11.53 -71.85
N GLY A 1242 -7.98 -12.07 -70.63
CA GLY A 1242 -6.85 -12.31 -69.74
C GLY A 1242 -6.35 -11.06 -69.00
N SER A 1243 -7.11 -9.96 -69.01
CA SER A 1243 -6.80 -8.72 -68.30
C SER A 1243 -7.38 -8.75 -66.89
N VAL A 1244 -6.61 -8.31 -65.88
CA VAL A 1244 -7.09 -8.23 -64.49
C VAL A 1244 -8.18 -7.17 -64.39
N ASN A 1245 -9.41 -7.58 -64.05
CA ASN A 1245 -10.57 -6.69 -63.99
C ASN A 1245 -11.33 -6.72 -62.65
N LYS A 1246 -10.99 -7.67 -61.75
CA LYS A 1246 -11.63 -7.79 -60.45
C LYS A 1246 -10.65 -8.20 -59.36
N LEU A 1247 -11.00 -7.89 -58.11
CA LEU A 1247 -10.32 -8.30 -56.89
C LEU A 1247 -11.36 -8.97 -55.98
N LEU A 1248 -11.03 -10.11 -55.39
CA LEU A 1248 -11.86 -10.82 -54.43
C LEU A 1248 -11.21 -10.77 -53.07
N TRP A 1249 -11.98 -10.38 -52.05
CA TRP A 1249 -11.52 -10.36 -50.66
C TRP A 1249 -12.62 -10.83 -49.72
N ARG A 1250 -12.27 -11.82 -48.88
CA ARG A 1250 -13.15 -12.32 -47.82
C ARG A 1250 -12.86 -11.56 -46.52
N HIS A 1251 -13.51 -10.42 -46.33
CA HIS A 1251 -13.31 -9.60 -45.12
C HIS A 1251 -14.03 -10.17 -43.88
N ASP A 1252 -14.92 -11.15 -44.05
CA ASP A 1252 -15.58 -11.90 -42.99
C ASP A 1252 -15.60 -13.40 -43.34
N PRO A 1253 -15.05 -14.30 -42.49
CA PRO A 1253 -15.07 -15.75 -42.71
C PRO A 1253 -16.45 -16.36 -42.87
N SER A 1254 -17.51 -15.75 -42.31
CA SER A 1254 -18.88 -16.25 -42.45
C SER A 1254 -19.52 -15.92 -43.80
N LEU A 1255 -18.84 -15.15 -44.65
CA LEU A 1255 -19.34 -14.69 -45.94
C LEU A 1255 -18.53 -15.25 -47.11
N ASP A 1256 -19.16 -15.27 -48.28
CA ASP A 1256 -18.45 -15.46 -49.53
C ASP A 1256 -17.54 -14.25 -49.82
N PRO A 1257 -16.45 -14.44 -50.59
CA PRO A 1257 -15.55 -13.33 -50.94
C PRO A 1257 -16.31 -12.22 -51.67
N ILE A 1258 -16.13 -10.97 -51.22
CA ILE A 1258 -16.69 -9.80 -51.91
C ILE A 1258 -15.87 -9.52 -53.17
N VAL A 1259 -16.58 -9.21 -54.24
CA VAL A 1259 -16.00 -8.84 -55.54
C VAL A 1259 -15.90 -7.32 -55.66
N TYR A 1260 -14.71 -6.83 -55.96
CA TYR A 1260 -14.39 -5.44 -56.25
C TYR A 1260 -14.03 -5.32 -57.73
N SER A 1261 -14.75 -4.48 -58.48
CA SER A 1261 -14.53 -4.27 -59.92
C SER A 1261 -13.53 -3.14 -60.15
N ARG A 1262 -12.61 -3.32 -61.11
CA ARG A 1262 -11.53 -2.36 -61.44
C ARG A 1262 -12.03 -1.11 -62.18
#